data_AF-A0A7X1HBV9-F1
#
_entry.id   AF-A0A7X1HBV9-F1
#
_cell.length_a   1.000
_cell.length_b   1.000
_cell.length_c   1.000
_cell.angle_alpha   90.00
_cell.angle_beta   90.00
_cell.angle_gamma   90.00
#
_symmetry.space_group_name_H-M   'P 1'
#
loop_
_entity.id
_entity.type
_entity.pdbx_description
1 polymer ?
#
loop_
_entity_poly.entity_id
_entity_poly.type
_entity_poly.pdbx_seq_one_letter_code
_entity_poly.pdbx_strand_id
1 'polypeptide(L)'
;MDMNEIKEIFFQECEEQLAELESGLLKMNDGDRDPETVNAVFRAVHSIKGGAGAFGLDDLVAFAHVFETTLDCVRSNKLEPGPEVMKVMLKSADVLADLVSASRDGGSVDESRSSGLVKELEALANGEVPAPSAAPVAAAKPAPKAAAPAPAPAAAPTDDSGFQPIPFTFDGFGGEDEETIVPSTFEVTFKPRRELYSKGNEAALLLRDLSRLGEMSINCNTDDLPSLEDLDPEAAYFHWTIQIKAEKGEEGIRQVFEFAEWDCDLEVKVQEQEAAATSEELPMIPVPFDLSALDEGPEQADEASDETVAAAVEAAGTASNVMKMAASAAKPEKKESPAAAAAAAAAAQANAAAGQTIRVDLDRVDRLINLVGELVINQAMLSQSVIENDNNGTSSINMGLEELQQLTREIQDSVMAIRAQPVKPVFQRMSRIVREVADMVGKSIRLVTEGENTEVDKTVIDKLAEPLTHMIRNAVDHGIESPEKRAAAGKNPEGTVKLTAKHRSGRIVIELVDDGAGINRERVRQKAIDNDLIAADANLTDEEIDNLIFMPGFSTADKISDISGRGVGMDVVKRSIQALGGRISITSRPGHGSTFTMSLPLTLAVLDGMVVTVAGQTLVVPLTAIVETLQPEAQHIHSFGANQRLISIRNSFCPLVDVGRILNFRASQANPMDGVALLVESEGGGQRALMVDAIQGQRQVVIKSLEANYTHVPGIAAATILGDGRVALILDVDAVVAASRGQSLKQEMSLAVAG
;
A
#
# COMPACT_ATOMS: atom_id res chain seq x y z
N MET A 1 23.62 -6.97 -5.49
CA MET A 1 22.20 -7.34 -5.35
C MET A 1 22.09 -8.85 -5.44
N ASP A 2 21.20 -9.46 -4.67
CA ASP A 2 20.79 -10.85 -4.85
C ASP A 2 19.98 -11.00 -6.16
N MET A 3 20.00 -12.18 -6.78
CA MET A 3 19.22 -12.47 -7.98
C MET A 3 17.71 -12.26 -7.74
N ASN A 4 17.25 -12.49 -6.51
CA ASN A 4 15.87 -12.23 -6.10
C ASN A 4 15.54 -10.72 -6.10
N GLU A 5 16.43 -9.86 -5.57
CA GLU A 5 16.24 -8.39 -5.58
C GLU A 5 16.12 -7.85 -7.01
N ILE A 6 16.97 -8.34 -7.93
CA ILE A 6 16.93 -7.91 -9.34
C ILE A 6 15.62 -8.40 -10.01
N LYS A 7 15.15 -9.61 -9.68
CA LYS A 7 13.87 -10.15 -10.18
C LYS A 7 12.66 -9.37 -9.63
N GLU A 8 12.70 -8.94 -8.37
CA GLU A 8 11.66 -8.08 -7.77
C GLU A 8 11.60 -6.69 -8.45
N ILE A 9 12.75 -6.06 -8.71
CA ILE A 9 12.84 -4.80 -9.45
C ILE A 9 12.20 -4.95 -10.84
N PHE A 10 12.51 -6.02 -11.57
CA PHE A 10 11.89 -6.31 -12.87
C PHE A 10 10.36 -6.47 -12.80
N PHE A 11 9.82 -7.14 -11.78
CA PHE A 11 8.36 -7.24 -11.63
C PHE A 11 7.72 -5.89 -11.25
N GLN A 12 8.41 -5.06 -10.46
CA GLN A 12 7.95 -3.69 -10.19
C GLN A 12 7.95 -2.83 -11.46
N GLU A 13 8.97 -2.94 -12.31
CA GLU A 13 8.98 -2.31 -13.63
C GLU A 13 7.84 -2.83 -14.51
N CYS A 14 7.54 -4.14 -14.48
CA CYS A 14 6.39 -4.68 -15.21
C CYS A 14 5.05 -4.12 -14.71
N GLU A 15 4.87 -3.91 -13.41
CA GLU A 15 3.67 -3.24 -12.87
C GLU A 15 3.55 -1.79 -13.36
N GLU A 16 4.65 -1.03 -13.41
CA GLU A 16 4.69 0.33 -13.97
C GLU A 16 4.36 0.33 -15.48
N GLN A 17 4.94 -0.58 -16.27
CA GLN A 17 4.66 -0.71 -17.71
C GLN A 17 3.23 -1.19 -18.01
N LEU A 18 2.68 -2.12 -17.24
CA LEU A 18 1.28 -2.58 -17.36
C LEU A 18 0.29 -1.43 -17.07
N ALA A 19 0.62 -0.55 -16.12
CA ALA A 19 -0.19 0.63 -15.82
C ALA A 19 -0.16 1.68 -16.94
N GLU A 20 0.98 1.90 -17.60
CA GLU A 20 1.07 2.73 -18.81
C GLU A 20 0.29 2.11 -19.99
N LEU A 21 0.45 0.80 -20.21
CA LEU A 21 -0.24 0.02 -21.24
C LEU A 21 -1.77 0.15 -21.14
N GLU A 22 -2.37 -0.17 -19.99
CA GLU A 22 -3.83 -0.05 -19.85
C GLU A 22 -4.28 1.42 -19.96
N SER A 23 -3.55 2.36 -19.35
CA SER A 23 -3.90 3.78 -19.40
C SER A 23 -3.84 4.36 -20.83
N GLY A 24 -2.99 3.82 -21.71
CA GLY A 24 -2.94 4.17 -23.13
C GLY A 24 -4.04 3.47 -23.95
N LEU A 25 -4.29 2.18 -23.71
CA LEU A 25 -5.37 1.44 -24.38
C LEU A 25 -6.76 2.00 -24.04
N LEU A 26 -7.00 2.46 -22.81
CA LEU A 26 -8.26 3.11 -22.43
C LEU A 26 -8.48 4.42 -23.21
N LYS A 27 -7.45 5.28 -23.35
CA LYS A 27 -7.52 6.48 -24.21
C LYS A 27 -7.85 6.11 -25.65
N MET A 28 -7.16 5.11 -26.21
CA MET A 28 -7.41 4.63 -27.57
C MET A 28 -8.83 4.06 -27.75
N ASN A 29 -9.40 3.45 -26.72
CA ASN A 29 -10.79 2.97 -26.73
C ASN A 29 -11.80 4.14 -26.70
N ASP A 30 -11.53 5.18 -25.92
CA ASP A 30 -12.35 6.41 -25.86
C ASP A 30 -12.20 7.33 -27.10
N GLY A 31 -11.40 6.91 -28.08
CA GLY A 31 -11.29 7.56 -29.39
C GLY A 31 -10.02 8.39 -29.59
N ASP A 32 -9.05 8.34 -28.66
CA ASP A 32 -7.73 8.90 -28.90
C ASP A 32 -7.03 8.19 -30.08
N ARG A 33 -6.34 8.96 -30.90
CA ARG A 33 -5.60 8.52 -32.10
C ARG A 33 -4.21 9.15 -32.18
N ASP A 34 -3.76 9.79 -31.10
CA ASP A 34 -2.42 10.39 -31.02
C ASP A 34 -1.34 9.31 -31.21
N PRO A 35 -0.43 9.47 -32.20
CA PRO A 35 0.75 8.62 -32.34
C PRO A 35 1.60 8.55 -31.07
N GLU A 36 1.62 9.55 -30.20
CA GLU A 36 2.34 9.47 -28.92
C GLU A 36 1.72 8.43 -27.98
N THR A 37 0.39 8.40 -27.84
CA THR A 37 -0.34 7.37 -27.07
C THR A 37 -0.08 5.97 -27.63
N VAL A 38 -0.08 5.78 -28.96
CA VAL A 38 0.22 4.48 -29.58
C VAL A 38 1.68 4.05 -29.36
N ASN A 39 2.63 4.99 -29.40
CA ASN A 39 4.05 4.71 -29.14
C ASN A 39 4.35 4.48 -27.64
N ALA A 40 3.55 5.01 -26.72
CA ALA A 40 3.59 4.64 -25.30
C ALA A 40 3.18 3.18 -25.09
N VAL A 41 1.98 2.81 -25.56
CA VAL A 41 1.44 1.44 -25.53
C VAL A 41 2.41 0.41 -26.13
N PHE A 42 3.02 0.72 -27.28
CA PHE A 42 4.02 -0.15 -27.90
C PHE A 42 5.29 -0.32 -27.04
N ARG A 43 5.81 0.76 -26.45
CA ARG A 43 7.02 0.72 -25.61
C ARG A 43 6.82 -0.14 -24.36
N ALA A 44 5.65 -0.06 -23.73
CA ALA A 44 5.33 -0.87 -22.55
C ALA A 44 5.44 -2.38 -22.81
N VAL A 45 4.77 -2.89 -23.86
CA VAL A 45 4.84 -4.32 -24.22
C VAL A 45 6.26 -4.72 -24.65
N HIS A 46 6.95 -3.87 -25.42
CA HIS A 46 8.33 -4.11 -25.83
C HIS A 46 9.31 -4.21 -24.63
N SER A 47 9.14 -3.37 -23.60
CA SER A 47 9.99 -3.39 -22.39
C SER A 47 9.71 -4.61 -21.53
N ILE A 48 8.43 -4.97 -21.33
CA ILE A 48 8.05 -6.19 -20.60
C ILE A 48 8.67 -7.43 -21.28
N LYS A 49 8.56 -7.53 -22.62
CA LYS A 49 9.20 -8.60 -23.40
C LYS A 49 10.73 -8.60 -23.24
N GLY A 50 11.36 -7.42 -23.28
CA GLY A 50 12.80 -7.26 -23.15
C GLY A 50 13.33 -7.76 -21.79
N GLY A 51 12.71 -7.33 -20.69
CA GLY A 51 13.05 -7.81 -19.36
C GLY A 51 12.73 -9.29 -19.16
N ALA A 52 11.55 -9.76 -19.60
CA ALA A 52 11.15 -11.16 -19.49
C ALA A 52 12.15 -12.13 -20.16
N GLY A 53 12.75 -11.72 -21.29
CA GLY A 53 13.80 -12.47 -21.98
C GLY A 53 15.12 -12.54 -21.22
N ALA A 54 15.43 -11.58 -20.34
CA ALA A 54 16.62 -11.61 -19.49
C ALA A 54 16.49 -12.61 -18.32
N PHE A 55 15.27 -12.90 -17.87
CA PHE A 55 14.98 -13.85 -16.78
C PHE A 55 14.48 -15.23 -17.26
N GLY A 56 14.45 -15.49 -18.57
CA GLY A 56 14.02 -16.79 -19.12
C GLY A 56 12.53 -17.08 -18.96
N LEU A 57 11.68 -16.05 -18.96
CA LEU A 57 10.22 -16.18 -18.79
C LEU A 57 9.54 -16.46 -20.14
N ASP A 58 9.81 -17.63 -20.71
CA ASP A 58 9.48 -17.96 -22.11
C ASP A 58 8.00 -17.74 -22.49
N ASP A 59 7.03 -18.14 -21.65
CA ASP A 59 5.60 -17.94 -21.93
C ASP A 59 5.21 -16.46 -21.99
N LEU A 60 5.81 -15.63 -21.13
CA LEU A 60 5.61 -14.18 -21.09
C LEU A 60 6.25 -13.52 -22.32
N VAL A 61 7.45 -13.94 -22.72
CA VAL A 61 8.13 -13.48 -23.95
C VAL A 61 7.32 -13.84 -25.19
N ALA A 62 6.83 -15.08 -25.28
CA ALA A 62 6.07 -15.58 -26.42
C ALA A 62 4.76 -14.80 -26.62
N PHE A 63 3.99 -14.60 -25.54
CA PHE A 63 2.75 -13.83 -25.60
C PHE A 63 3.00 -12.34 -25.90
N ALA A 64 3.97 -11.71 -25.22
CA ALA A 64 4.30 -10.31 -25.43
C ALA A 64 4.79 -10.03 -26.88
N HIS A 65 5.53 -10.96 -27.50
CA HIS A 65 5.97 -10.83 -28.89
C HIS A 65 4.81 -10.83 -29.91
N VAL A 66 3.80 -11.68 -29.72
CA VAL A 66 2.58 -11.66 -30.57
C VAL A 66 1.82 -10.34 -30.39
N PHE A 67 1.63 -9.91 -29.14
CA PHE A 67 0.92 -8.67 -28.81
C PHE A 67 1.64 -7.43 -29.37
N GLU A 68 2.97 -7.36 -29.23
CA GLU A 68 3.82 -6.31 -29.84
C GLU A 68 3.70 -6.28 -31.38
N THR A 69 3.58 -7.45 -32.02
CA THR A 69 3.40 -7.57 -33.47
C THR A 69 2.07 -6.97 -33.92
N THR A 70 0.96 -7.28 -33.25
CA THR A 70 -0.34 -6.69 -33.56
C THR A 70 -0.38 -5.19 -33.24
N LEU A 71 0.33 -4.73 -32.20
CA LEU A 71 0.51 -3.31 -31.90
C LEU A 71 1.37 -2.58 -32.94
N ASP A 72 2.39 -3.22 -33.54
CA ASP A 72 3.11 -2.62 -34.67
C ASP A 72 2.22 -2.44 -35.91
N CYS A 73 1.25 -3.32 -36.14
CA CYS A 73 0.25 -3.12 -37.19
C CYS A 73 -0.60 -1.86 -36.95
N VAL A 74 -0.98 -1.56 -35.69
CA VAL A 74 -1.65 -0.30 -35.34
C VAL A 74 -0.70 0.89 -35.51
N ARG A 75 0.51 0.82 -34.95
CA ARG A 75 1.56 1.86 -35.06
C ARG A 75 1.93 2.20 -36.50
N SER A 76 1.94 1.19 -37.38
CA SER A 76 2.19 1.31 -38.82
C SER A 76 1.00 1.84 -39.62
N ASN A 77 -0.16 2.11 -39.01
CA ASN A 77 -1.43 2.41 -39.68
C ASN A 77 -1.89 1.30 -40.67
N LYS A 78 -1.54 0.03 -40.40
CA LYS A 78 -2.00 -1.16 -41.14
C LYS A 78 -3.33 -1.70 -40.57
N LEU A 79 -3.58 -1.47 -39.28
CA LEU A 79 -4.77 -1.90 -38.54
C LEU A 79 -5.39 -0.69 -37.84
N GLU A 80 -6.65 -0.37 -38.15
CA GLU A 80 -7.37 0.71 -37.44
C GLU A 80 -7.82 0.23 -36.04
N PRO A 81 -7.58 1.00 -34.96
CA PRO A 81 -7.99 0.63 -33.60
C PRO A 81 -9.50 0.85 -33.35
N GLY A 82 -10.34 0.17 -34.13
CA GLY A 82 -11.80 0.14 -33.95
C GLY A 82 -12.25 -0.68 -32.73
N PRO A 83 -13.55 -0.67 -32.38
CA PRO A 83 -14.04 -1.27 -31.13
C PRO A 83 -13.68 -2.75 -30.93
N GLU A 84 -13.79 -3.59 -31.96
CA GLU A 84 -13.40 -5.01 -31.87
C GLU A 84 -11.89 -5.19 -31.68
N VAL A 85 -11.06 -4.36 -32.33
CA VAL A 85 -9.60 -4.37 -32.14
C VAL A 85 -9.27 -3.96 -30.70
N MET A 86 -9.86 -2.89 -30.20
CA MET A 86 -9.64 -2.43 -28.82
C MET A 86 -10.14 -3.45 -27.78
N LYS A 87 -11.22 -4.19 -28.06
CA LYS A 87 -11.69 -5.29 -27.22
C LYS A 87 -10.64 -6.40 -27.11
N VAL A 88 -10.00 -6.80 -28.22
CA VAL A 88 -8.91 -7.80 -28.19
C VAL A 88 -7.68 -7.23 -27.47
N MET A 89 -7.25 -6.01 -27.80
CA MET A 89 -6.07 -5.38 -27.18
C MET A 89 -6.19 -5.24 -25.65
N LEU A 90 -7.37 -4.84 -25.13
CA LEU A 90 -7.62 -4.76 -23.69
C LEU A 90 -7.58 -6.14 -23.03
N LYS A 91 -8.16 -7.17 -23.64
CA LYS A 91 -8.02 -8.56 -23.17
C LYS A 91 -6.57 -9.04 -23.19
N SER A 92 -5.77 -8.57 -24.15
CA SER A 92 -4.36 -8.94 -24.27
C SER A 92 -3.52 -8.29 -23.17
N ALA A 93 -3.86 -7.06 -22.75
CA ALA A 93 -3.29 -6.47 -21.53
C ALA A 93 -3.71 -7.24 -20.27
N ASP A 94 -4.99 -7.66 -20.17
CA ASP A 94 -5.48 -8.48 -19.06
C ASP A 94 -4.75 -9.84 -18.95
N VAL A 95 -4.42 -10.49 -20.08
CA VAL A 95 -3.64 -11.75 -20.11
C VAL A 95 -2.15 -11.53 -19.90
N LEU A 96 -1.57 -10.43 -20.42
CA LEU A 96 -0.17 -10.08 -20.17
C LEU A 96 0.09 -9.85 -18.67
N ALA A 97 -0.86 -9.21 -17.98
CA ALA A 97 -0.83 -9.05 -16.53
C ALA A 97 -0.90 -10.41 -15.78
N ASP A 98 -1.75 -11.35 -16.22
CA ASP A 98 -1.80 -12.69 -15.63
C ASP A 98 -0.47 -13.44 -15.77
N LEU A 99 0.20 -13.33 -16.92
CA LEU A 99 1.50 -13.98 -17.17
C LEU A 99 2.63 -13.36 -16.31
N VAL A 100 2.61 -12.05 -16.11
CA VAL A 100 3.53 -11.35 -15.19
C VAL A 100 3.29 -11.83 -13.75
N SER A 101 2.05 -11.84 -13.27
CA SER A 101 1.72 -12.30 -11.91
C SER A 101 2.05 -13.78 -11.69
N ALA A 102 1.76 -14.66 -12.65
CA ALA A 102 2.09 -16.09 -12.56
C ALA A 102 3.61 -16.34 -12.52
N SER A 103 4.39 -15.55 -13.27
CA SER A 103 5.87 -15.60 -13.28
C SER A 103 6.51 -15.08 -11.97
N ARG A 104 5.79 -14.23 -11.25
CA ARG A 104 6.17 -13.61 -9.99
C ARG A 104 5.85 -14.52 -8.80
N ASP A 105 4.57 -14.77 -8.56
CA ASP A 105 4.07 -15.37 -7.32
C ASP A 105 3.95 -16.91 -7.40
N GLY A 106 4.11 -17.49 -8.60
CA GLY A 106 4.00 -18.93 -8.85
C GLY A 106 2.56 -19.39 -9.09
N GLY A 107 2.16 -19.48 -10.35
CA GLY A 107 0.81 -19.93 -10.75
C GLY A 107 0.74 -20.47 -12.17
N SER A 108 -0.47 -20.78 -12.63
CA SER A 108 -0.75 -21.14 -14.02
C SER A 108 -1.84 -20.25 -14.58
N VAL A 109 -1.61 -19.70 -15.77
CA VAL A 109 -2.62 -18.97 -16.54
C VAL A 109 -3.45 -19.99 -17.32
N ASP A 110 -4.71 -19.67 -17.62
CA ASP A 110 -5.55 -20.49 -18.49
C ASP A 110 -4.95 -20.53 -19.91
N GLU A 111 -4.29 -21.64 -20.24
CA GLU A 111 -3.71 -21.93 -21.56
C GLU A 111 -4.75 -21.81 -22.69
N SER A 112 -6.02 -22.10 -22.43
CA SER A 112 -7.09 -22.00 -23.42
C SER A 112 -7.51 -20.55 -23.67
N ARG A 113 -7.54 -19.71 -22.62
CA ARG A 113 -7.70 -18.25 -22.72
C ARG A 113 -6.53 -17.64 -23.51
N SER A 114 -5.29 -17.98 -23.14
CA SER A 114 -4.08 -17.48 -23.80
C SER A 114 -3.99 -17.91 -25.27
N SER A 115 -4.10 -19.21 -25.55
CA SER A 115 -4.04 -19.75 -26.92
C SER A 115 -5.22 -19.33 -27.80
N GLY A 116 -6.38 -19.04 -27.22
CA GLY A 116 -7.49 -18.41 -27.94
C GLY A 116 -7.15 -16.99 -28.38
N LEU A 117 -6.64 -16.18 -27.45
CA LEU A 117 -6.38 -14.77 -27.68
C LEU A 117 -5.14 -14.51 -28.58
N VAL A 118 -4.14 -15.39 -28.54
CA VAL A 118 -3.03 -15.40 -29.52
C VAL A 118 -3.57 -15.51 -30.95
N LYS A 119 -4.55 -16.39 -31.21
CA LYS A 119 -5.16 -16.54 -32.54
C LYS A 119 -5.98 -15.32 -32.96
N GLU A 120 -6.64 -14.65 -32.01
CA GLU A 120 -7.34 -13.38 -32.28
C GLU A 120 -6.35 -12.25 -32.63
N LEU A 121 -5.21 -12.16 -31.92
CA LEU A 121 -4.12 -11.23 -32.22
C LEU A 121 -3.44 -11.50 -33.57
N GLU A 122 -3.19 -12.77 -33.90
CA GLU A 122 -2.64 -13.20 -35.21
C GLU A 122 -3.60 -12.91 -36.37
N ALA A 123 -4.90 -13.18 -36.21
CA ALA A 123 -5.90 -12.85 -37.21
C ALA A 123 -5.92 -11.33 -37.49
N LEU A 124 -5.97 -10.52 -36.43
CA LEU A 124 -5.93 -9.06 -36.54
C LEU A 124 -4.63 -8.54 -37.17
N ALA A 125 -3.48 -9.13 -36.85
CA ALA A 125 -2.20 -8.76 -37.46
C ALA A 125 -2.14 -9.07 -38.96
N ASN A 126 -2.82 -10.12 -39.42
CA ASN A 126 -2.96 -10.49 -40.82
C ASN A 126 -4.10 -9.74 -41.55
N GLY A 127 -4.88 -8.90 -40.86
CA GLY A 127 -5.99 -8.14 -41.43
C GLY A 127 -7.30 -8.94 -41.56
N GLU A 128 -7.41 -10.11 -40.93
CA GLU A 128 -8.65 -10.87 -40.82
C GLU A 128 -9.43 -10.41 -39.59
N VAL A 129 -10.71 -10.06 -39.78
CA VAL A 129 -11.60 -9.72 -38.65
C VAL A 129 -12.01 -11.01 -37.95
N PRO A 130 -11.70 -11.21 -36.66
CA PRO A 130 -12.05 -12.44 -35.95
C PRO A 130 -13.58 -12.61 -35.90
N ALA A 131 -14.07 -13.78 -36.29
CA ALA A 131 -15.47 -14.13 -36.10
C ALA A 131 -15.75 -14.28 -34.60
N PRO A 132 -16.88 -13.77 -34.07
CA PRO A 132 -17.15 -13.79 -32.63
C PRO A 132 -17.19 -15.22 -32.10
N SER A 133 -16.30 -15.51 -31.16
CA SER A 133 -16.15 -16.84 -30.57
C SER A 133 -17.45 -17.32 -29.91
N ALA A 134 -18.02 -18.39 -30.45
CA ALA A 134 -19.23 -19.00 -29.89
C ALA A 134 -18.88 -19.75 -28.59
N ALA A 135 -19.64 -19.48 -27.51
CA ALA A 135 -19.39 -20.05 -26.19
C ALA A 135 -19.37 -21.60 -26.21
N PRO A 136 -18.58 -22.25 -25.33
CA PRO A 136 -18.40 -23.70 -25.34
C PRO A 136 -19.72 -24.47 -25.17
N VAL A 137 -20.19 -25.11 -26.24
CA VAL A 137 -21.44 -25.88 -26.21
C VAL A 137 -21.22 -27.21 -25.50
N ALA A 138 -22.05 -27.46 -24.48
CA ALA A 138 -22.07 -28.59 -23.56
C ALA A 138 -21.53 -29.94 -24.09
N ALA A 139 -20.67 -30.58 -23.29
CA ALA A 139 -20.07 -31.88 -23.59
C ALA A 139 -21.11 -33.01 -23.74
N ALA A 140 -21.13 -33.65 -24.92
CA ALA A 140 -21.93 -34.84 -25.20
C ALA A 140 -21.13 -36.13 -24.96
N LYS A 141 -21.67 -37.06 -24.18
CA LYS A 141 -21.04 -38.36 -23.86
C LYS A 141 -20.99 -39.31 -25.06
N PRO A 142 -19.86 -40.01 -25.28
CA PRO A 142 -19.83 -41.29 -25.99
C PRO A 142 -19.61 -42.48 -25.04
N ALA A 143 -20.32 -43.58 -25.27
CA ALA A 143 -20.09 -44.90 -24.66
C ALA A 143 -20.80 -46.00 -25.49
N PRO A 144 -20.40 -47.28 -25.39
CA PRO A 144 -19.03 -47.78 -25.44
C PRO A 144 -18.87 -48.89 -26.51
N LYS A 145 -17.64 -49.24 -26.91
CA LYS A 145 -17.35 -50.50 -27.64
C LYS A 145 -15.93 -51.01 -27.36
N ALA A 146 -15.72 -52.32 -27.53
CA ALA A 146 -14.67 -53.04 -26.81
C ALA A 146 -13.55 -53.65 -27.68
N ALA A 147 -12.34 -53.60 -27.11
CA ALA A 147 -11.27 -54.62 -27.12
C ALA A 147 -10.68 -55.18 -28.43
N ALA A 148 -9.45 -54.73 -28.72
CA ALA A 148 -8.23 -55.54 -28.99
C ALA A 148 -8.11 -56.34 -30.31
N PRO A 149 -6.89 -56.79 -30.72
CA PRO A 149 -5.57 -56.64 -30.08
C PRO A 149 -4.50 -55.87 -30.92
N ALA A 150 -3.28 -55.78 -30.39
CA ALA A 150 -2.14 -55.01 -30.94
C ALA A 150 -1.33 -55.71 -32.04
N PRO A 151 -0.43 -54.98 -32.72
CA PRO A 151 1.01 -55.31 -32.61
C PRO A 151 1.91 -54.12 -32.22
N ALA A 152 3.18 -54.43 -31.94
CA ALA A 152 4.23 -53.50 -31.48
C ALA A 152 5.24 -53.15 -32.63
N PRO A 153 6.22 -52.24 -32.43
CA PRO A 153 6.54 -51.20 -33.43
C PRO A 153 7.82 -51.42 -34.25
N ALA A 154 8.02 -50.57 -35.28
CA ALA A 154 9.26 -50.44 -36.03
C ALA A 154 9.54 -49.00 -36.51
N ALA A 155 10.80 -48.57 -36.30
CA ALA A 155 11.55 -47.49 -36.97
C ALA A 155 10.88 -46.13 -37.30
N ALA A 156 11.43 -45.07 -36.71
CA ALA A 156 11.35 -43.70 -37.26
C ALA A 156 12.43 -43.47 -38.34
N PRO A 157 12.23 -42.54 -39.29
CA PRO A 157 13.28 -42.06 -40.17
C PRO A 157 14.18 -41.02 -39.46
N THR A 158 15.40 -40.87 -39.97
CA THR A 158 16.40 -39.87 -39.57
C THR A 158 16.17 -38.52 -40.24
N ASP A 159 16.63 -37.44 -39.62
CA ASP A 159 17.17 -36.29 -40.35
C ASP A 159 18.51 -35.84 -39.70
N ASP A 160 19.34 -35.12 -40.45
CA ASP A 160 20.78 -34.96 -40.19
C ASP A 160 21.19 -33.47 -40.09
N SER A 161 21.53 -33.04 -38.88
CA SER A 161 22.13 -31.72 -38.61
C SER A 161 23.31 -31.87 -37.64
N GLY A 162 24.52 -31.93 -38.20
CA GLY A 162 25.75 -32.24 -37.46
C GLY A 162 26.20 -31.18 -36.46
N PHE A 163 25.64 -31.20 -35.25
CA PHE A 163 26.22 -30.57 -34.06
C PHE A 163 26.96 -31.65 -33.24
N GLN A 164 28.21 -31.40 -32.84
CA GLN A 164 28.95 -32.32 -31.95
C GLN A 164 28.84 -31.85 -30.49
N PRO A 165 28.04 -32.52 -29.64
CA PRO A 165 28.04 -32.21 -28.22
C PRO A 165 29.34 -32.71 -27.56
N ILE A 166 30.00 -31.82 -26.83
CA ILE A 166 30.99 -32.20 -25.83
C ILE A 166 30.21 -32.82 -24.65
N PRO A 167 30.58 -34.01 -24.13
CA PRO A 167 29.83 -34.65 -23.06
C PRO A 167 29.98 -33.88 -21.74
N PHE A 168 28.89 -33.29 -21.27
CA PHE A 168 28.79 -32.70 -19.94
C PHE A 168 28.10 -33.70 -19.00
N THR A 169 28.78 -34.14 -17.94
CA THR A 169 28.27 -35.12 -16.97
C THR A 169 27.74 -34.42 -15.72
N PHE A 170 26.51 -34.76 -15.31
CA PHE A 170 25.88 -34.24 -14.08
C PHE A 170 26.45 -34.94 -12.83
N ASP A 171 27.68 -34.57 -12.46
CA ASP A 171 28.31 -34.87 -11.16
C ASP A 171 28.88 -33.56 -10.59
N GLY A 172 27.99 -32.60 -10.28
CA GLY A 172 28.40 -31.22 -9.94
C GLY A 172 27.34 -30.33 -9.30
N PHE A 173 26.28 -30.90 -8.71
CA PHE A 173 25.28 -30.18 -7.92
C PHE A 173 24.84 -31.05 -6.74
N GLY A 174 25.53 -30.91 -5.59
CA GLY A 174 25.22 -31.66 -4.37
C GLY A 174 26.45 -31.95 -3.51
N GLY A 175 26.99 -30.92 -2.87
CA GLY A 175 28.11 -31.04 -1.93
C GLY A 175 28.60 -29.67 -1.46
N GLU A 176 28.57 -29.44 -0.15
CA GLU A 176 29.33 -28.38 0.50
C GLU A 176 30.75 -28.91 0.73
N ASP A 177 31.62 -28.81 -0.27
CA ASP A 177 33.05 -29.04 -0.07
C ASP A 177 33.68 -27.76 0.49
N GLU A 178 33.98 -27.77 1.80
CA GLU A 178 34.80 -26.74 2.46
C GLU A 178 36.25 -26.81 1.92
N GLU A 179 36.50 -26.21 0.75
CA GLU A 179 37.86 -25.77 0.44
C GLU A 179 38.29 -24.78 1.53
N THR A 180 39.26 -25.17 2.37
CA THR A 180 39.83 -24.30 3.38
C THR A 180 40.64 -23.19 2.71
N ILE A 181 39.96 -22.12 2.30
CA ILE A 181 40.57 -20.92 1.73
C ILE A 181 41.57 -20.38 2.76
N VAL A 182 42.86 -20.46 2.44
CA VAL A 182 43.91 -19.87 3.28
C VAL A 182 43.80 -18.36 3.15
N PRO A 183 43.44 -17.60 4.22
CA PRO A 183 43.13 -16.19 4.08
C PRO A 183 44.37 -15.42 3.64
N SER A 184 44.27 -14.76 2.49
CA SER A 184 45.40 -14.09 1.86
C SER A 184 45.57 -12.68 2.44
N THR A 185 46.81 -12.26 2.66
CA THR A 185 47.12 -10.89 3.08
C THR A 185 47.23 -9.98 1.86
N PHE A 186 46.40 -8.95 1.83
CA PHE A 186 46.41 -7.90 0.81
C PHE A 186 46.88 -6.58 1.42
N GLU A 187 47.62 -5.83 0.64
CA GLU A 187 48.00 -4.45 0.92
C GLU A 187 47.26 -3.54 -0.05
N VAL A 188 46.40 -2.68 0.51
CA VAL A 188 45.51 -1.77 -0.21
C VAL A 188 46.00 -0.34 0.04
N THR A 189 46.33 0.39 -1.02
CA THR A 189 46.58 1.84 -0.94
C THR A 189 45.37 2.56 -1.51
N PHE A 190 44.78 3.46 -0.73
CA PHE A 190 43.55 4.18 -1.06
C PHE A 190 43.75 5.68 -0.84
N LYS A 191 43.68 6.47 -1.92
CA LYS A 191 43.83 7.92 -1.92
C LYS A 191 42.63 8.60 -2.60
N PRO A 192 41.64 9.08 -1.83
CA PRO A 192 40.55 9.91 -2.35
C PRO A 192 41.05 11.14 -3.08
N ARG A 193 40.32 11.54 -4.12
CA ARG A 193 40.40 12.87 -4.73
C ARG A 193 39.23 13.74 -4.24
N ARG A 194 39.23 15.03 -4.59
CA ARG A 194 38.16 15.99 -4.21
C ARG A 194 36.78 15.59 -4.74
N GLU A 195 36.77 14.89 -5.87
CA GLU A 195 35.59 14.38 -6.55
C GLU A 195 34.86 13.33 -5.70
N LEU A 196 35.56 12.56 -4.87
CA LEU A 196 34.96 11.54 -4.00
C LEU A 196 34.01 12.18 -2.99
N TYR A 197 34.51 13.18 -2.25
CA TYR A 197 33.75 13.91 -1.24
C TYR A 197 32.70 14.85 -1.85
N SER A 198 32.98 15.52 -2.97
CA SER A 198 32.00 16.42 -3.60
C SER A 198 30.80 15.69 -4.23
N LYS A 199 30.92 14.38 -4.49
CA LYS A 199 29.82 13.47 -4.83
C LYS A 199 29.09 12.88 -3.62
N GLY A 200 29.53 13.19 -2.40
CA GLY A 200 28.93 12.70 -1.15
C GLY A 200 29.39 11.32 -0.68
N ASN A 201 30.48 10.78 -1.25
CA ASN A 201 31.13 9.59 -0.71
C ASN A 201 31.99 9.96 0.51
N GLU A 202 32.21 9.00 1.41
CA GLU A 202 32.97 9.19 2.64
C GLU A 202 33.99 8.05 2.81
N ALA A 203 35.27 8.40 2.96
CA ALA A 203 36.38 7.47 3.14
C ALA A 203 36.18 6.56 4.36
N ALA A 204 35.65 7.09 5.47
CA ALA A 204 35.36 6.32 6.67
C ALA A 204 34.28 5.23 6.45
N LEU A 205 33.36 5.41 5.50
CA LEU A 205 32.36 4.38 5.17
C LEU A 205 32.98 3.26 4.33
N LEU A 206 33.80 3.61 3.32
CA LEU A 206 34.53 2.64 2.50
C LEU A 206 35.48 1.80 3.36
N LEU A 207 36.23 2.43 4.27
CA LEU A 207 37.09 1.72 5.25
C LEU A 207 36.28 0.82 6.19
N ARG A 208 35.14 1.28 6.73
CA ARG A 208 34.29 0.45 7.59
C ARG A 208 33.70 -0.75 6.86
N ASP A 209 33.38 -0.60 5.58
CA ASP A 209 32.79 -1.68 4.80
C ASP A 209 33.88 -2.66 4.30
N LEU A 210 35.12 -2.19 4.07
CA LEU A 210 36.33 -3.02 3.90
C LEU A 210 36.63 -3.87 5.15
N SER A 211 36.39 -3.33 6.35
CA SER A 211 36.58 -4.05 7.62
C SER A 211 35.61 -5.23 7.83
N ARG A 212 34.65 -5.45 6.92
CA ARG A 212 33.78 -6.63 6.93
C ARG A 212 34.37 -7.83 6.16
N LEU A 213 35.48 -7.65 5.44
CA LEU A 213 36.10 -8.70 4.62
C LEU A 213 37.16 -9.53 5.36
N GLY A 214 37.62 -9.08 6.53
CA GLY A 214 38.62 -9.78 7.34
C GLY A 214 39.29 -8.91 8.39
N GLU A 215 40.29 -9.48 9.08
CA GLU A 215 41.13 -8.74 10.03
C GLU A 215 42.01 -7.73 9.28
N MET A 216 42.01 -6.46 9.70
CA MET A 216 42.84 -5.43 9.04
C MET A 216 43.47 -4.41 9.98
N SER A 217 44.63 -3.92 9.56
CA SER A 217 45.34 -2.78 10.13
C SER A 217 45.27 -1.60 9.17
N ILE A 218 44.93 -0.41 9.68
CA ILE A 218 44.82 0.83 8.89
C ILE A 218 45.92 1.79 9.34
N ASN A 219 46.73 2.27 8.40
CA ASN A 219 47.57 3.44 8.61
C ASN A 219 47.02 4.64 7.81
N CYS A 220 46.95 5.81 8.44
CA CYS A 220 46.54 7.06 7.81
C CYS A 220 47.76 7.95 7.63
N ASN A 221 48.12 8.25 6.38
CA ASN A 221 49.18 9.18 6.05
C ASN A 221 48.63 10.61 5.96
N THR A 222 49.42 11.57 6.46
CA THR A 222 49.08 13.01 6.50
C THR A 222 50.20 13.89 5.93
N ASP A 223 51.14 13.32 5.16
CA ASP A 223 52.34 14.01 4.67
C ASP A 223 52.00 15.10 3.62
N ASP A 224 50.88 14.94 2.90
CA ASP A 224 50.34 15.91 1.94
C ASP A 224 49.54 17.06 2.62
N LEU A 225 49.36 17.05 3.95
CA LEU A 225 48.59 18.08 4.66
C LEU A 225 49.38 19.40 4.74
N PRO A 226 48.89 20.52 4.14
CA PRO A 226 49.59 21.79 4.14
C PRO A 226 49.46 22.54 5.47
N SER A 227 50.08 23.72 5.55
CA SER A 227 49.88 24.64 6.68
C SER A 227 48.42 25.12 6.74
N LEU A 228 47.96 25.57 7.92
CA LEU A 228 46.62 26.14 8.08
C LEU A 228 46.40 27.42 7.26
N GLU A 229 47.47 28.11 6.84
CA GLU A 229 47.41 29.29 5.97
C GLU A 229 47.29 28.92 4.47
N ASP A 230 47.70 27.70 4.09
CA ASP A 230 47.74 27.19 2.72
C ASP A 230 46.66 26.10 2.44
N LEU A 231 45.82 25.77 3.42
CA LEU A 231 44.81 24.70 3.36
C LEU A 231 43.58 25.13 2.54
N ASP A 232 43.28 24.40 1.46
CA ASP A 232 41.97 24.45 0.80
C ASP A 232 40.99 23.54 1.57
N PRO A 233 39.94 24.07 2.22
CA PRO A 233 39.00 23.26 3.00
C PRO A 233 38.13 22.31 2.15
N GLU A 234 38.16 22.43 0.82
CA GLU A 234 37.48 21.52 -0.11
C GLU A 234 38.43 20.51 -0.78
N ALA A 235 39.72 20.47 -0.40
CA ALA A 235 40.70 19.53 -0.96
C ALA A 235 40.85 18.22 -0.14
N ALA A 236 41.40 17.19 -0.77
CA ALA A 236 41.65 15.88 -0.17
C ALA A 236 43.16 15.68 0.10
N TYR A 237 43.55 15.59 1.38
CA TYR A 237 44.96 15.52 1.82
C TYR A 237 45.36 14.20 2.49
N PHE A 238 44.39 13.37 2.92
CA PHE A 238 44.68 12.11 3.58
C PHE A 238 44.63 10.94 2.61
N HIS A 239 45.52 9.97 2.82
CA HIS A 239 45.48 8.68 2.15
C HIS A 239 45.80 7.55 3.11
N TRP A 240 45.32 6.35 2.79
CA TRP A 240 45.37 5.20 3.67
C TRP A 240 46.16 4.06 3.05
N THR A 241 46.94 3.38 3.88
CA THR A 241 47.53 2.08 3.57
C THR A 241 46.92 1.08 4.54
N ILE A 242 46.17 0.11 4.01
CA ILE A 242 45.45 -0.90 4.76
C ILE A 242 46.10 -2.26 4.47
N GLN A 243 46.47 -2.99 5.51
CA GLN A 243 46.85 -4.40 5.39
C GLN A 243 45.68 -5.23 5.89
N ILE A 244 45.03 -6.00 5.01
CA ILE A 244 43.84 -6.80 5.29
C ILE A 244 44.08 -8.28 4.96
N LYS A 245 43.75 -9.15 5.90
CA LYS A 245 43.76 -10.60 5.74
C LYS A 245 42.33 -11.06 5.46
N ALA A 246 42.01 -11.29 4.20
CA ALA A 246 40.65 -11.57 3.74
C ALA A 246 40.47 -13.02 3.26
N GLU A 247 39.28 -13.56 3.49
CA GLU A 247 38.84 -14.85 2.91
C GLU A 247 38.33 -14.68 1.47
N LYS A 248 37.84 -13.48 1.12
CA LYS A 248 37.54 -13.12 -0.27
C LYS A 248 38.81 -12.63 -0.97
N GLY A 249 38.98 -13.02 -2.24
CA GLY A 249 40.09 -12.57 -3.09
C GLY A 249 40.03 -11.08 -3.45
N GLU A 250 41.00 -10.61 -4.24
CA GLU A 250 41.16 -9.20 -4.66
C GLU A 250 39.86 -8.58 -5.20
N GLU A 251 39.08 -9.35 -5.97
CA GLU A 251 37.77 -8.92 -6.52
C GLU A 251 36.79 -8.47 -5.42
N GLY A 252 36.75 -9.17 -4.29
CA GLY A 252 35.93 -8.81 -3.14
C GLY A 252 36.38 -7.51 -2.47
N ILE A 253 37.68 -7.20 -2.48
CA ILE A 253 38.22 -5.92 -2.02
C ILE A 253 37.85 -4.80 -3.00
N ARG A 254 38.02 -5.02 -4.32
CA ARG A 254 37.67 -4.04 -5.35
C ARG A 254 36.18 -3.69 -5.36
N GLN A 255 35.31 -4.67 -5.11
CA GLN A 255 33.85 -4.44 -5.01
C GLN A 255 33.46 -3.40 -3.94
N VAL A 256 34.23 -3.25 -2.86
CA VAL A 256 33.99 -2.19 -1.84
C VAL A 256 34.16 -0.79 -2.43
N PHE A 257 35.00 -0.64 -3.45
CA PHE A 257 35.33 0.63 -4.10
C PHE A 257 34.68 0.80 -5.49
N GLU A 258 33.87 -0.14 -5.96
CA GLU A 258 33.27 -0.16 -7.32
C GLU A 258 32.58 1.16 -7.69
N PHE A 259 31.83 1.75 -6.76
CA PHE A 259 31.11 3.02 -6.94
C PHE A 259 31.99 4.28 -6.79
N ALA A 260 33.26 4.13 -6.42
CA ALA A 260 34.21 5.21 -6.13
C ALA A 260 35.55 5.10 -6.91
N GLU A 261 35.79 4.03 -7.68
CA GLU A 261 37.07 3.73 -8.35
C GLU A 261 37.55 4.87 -9.28
N TRP A 262 36.62 5.64 -9.85
CA TRP A 262 36.93 6.79 -10.72
C TRP A 262 37.37 8.05 -9.94
N ASP A 263 37.08 8.11 -8.64
CA ASP A 263 37.24 9.27 -7.76
C ASP A 263 38.33 9.09 -6.69
N CYS A 264 39.02 7.94 -6.69
CA CYS A 264 40.19 7.67 -5.86
C CYS A 264 41.31 7.00 -6.68
N ASP A 265 42.55 7.19 -6.25
CA ASP A 265 43.65 6.33 -6.66
C ASP A 265 43.66 5.10 -5.73
N LEU A 266 43.37 3.92 -6.30
CA LEU A 266 43.27 2.64 -5.59
C LEU A 266 44.27 1.64 -6.16
N GLU A 267 45.13 1.07 -5.30
CA GLU A 267 46.05 -0.01 -5.64
C GLU A 267 45.87 -1.17 -4.66
N VAL A 268 45.76 -2.40 -5.16
CA VAL A 268 45.68 -3.62 -4.34
C VAL A 268 46.82 -4.55 -4.74
N LYS A 269 47.54 -5.09 -3.74
CA LYS A 269 48.66 -6.02 -3.91
C LYS A 269 48.48 -7.22 -2.99
N VAL A 270 48.79 -8.42 -3.47
CA VAL A 270 48.90 -9.62 -2.63
C VAL A 270 50.29 -9.65 -2.00
N GLN A 271 50.38 -9.87 -0.69
CA GLN A 271 51.65 -10.20 -0.04
C GLN A 271 51.85 -11.71 -0.03
N GLU A 272 52.66 -12.22 -0.97
CA GLU A 272 53.11 -13.61 -0.95
C GLU A 272 53.95 -13.87 0.31
N GLN A 273 53.59 -14.89 1.10
CA GLN A 273 54.39 -15.30 2.25
C GLN A 273 55.60 -16.12 1.77
N GLU A 274 56.80 -15.54 1.85
CA GLU A 274 58.04 -16.33 1.75
C GLU A 274 58.09 -17.38 2.87
N ALA A 275 57.96 -18.66 2.50
CA ALA A 275 57.97 -19.79 3.42
C ALA A 275 59.38 -20.08 3.98
N ALA A 276 59.85 -19.24 4.90
CA ALA A 276 61.09 -19.45 5.62
C ALA A 276 60.99 -20.66 6.57
N ALA A 277 61.99 -21.54 6.52
CA ALA A 277 61.92 -22.88 7.12
C ALA A 277 62.27 -22.96 8.62
N THR A 278 61.88 -24.08 9.23
CA THR A 278 62.02 -24.44 10.65
C THR A 278 63.47 -24.69 11.12
N SER A 279 63.83 -24.23 12.34
CA SER A 279 64.72 -24.99 13.27
C SER A 279 64.83 -24.40 14.70
N GLU A 280 64.56 -25.26 15.69
CA GLU A 280 65.29 -25.53 16.96
C GLU A 280 65.76 -24.44 17.98
N GLU A 281 65.32 -24.65 19.24
CA GLU A 281 65.97 -24.39 20.56
C GLU A 281 66.25 -22.96 21.14
N LEU A 282 66.29 -22.89 22.48
CA LEU A 282 66.38 -21.71 23.38
C LEU A 282 67.82 -21.61 23.99
N PRO A 283 68.38 -20.44 24.43
CA PRO A 283 68.07 -19.89 25.78
C PRO A 283 68.38 -18.38 26.14
N MET A 284 67.64 -17.86 27.14
CA MET A 284 68.04 -16.95 28.28
C MET A 284 68.88 -15.64 28.15
N ILE A 285 68.28 -14.50 28.61
CA ILE A 285 68.66 -13.58 29.76
C ILE A 285 70.06 -12.87 29.77
N PRO A 286 70.30 -11.61 30.29
CA PRO A 286 69.51 -10.68 31.15
C PRO A 286 69.45 -9.16 30.74
N VAL A 287 68.75 -8.38 31.60
CA VAL A 287 68.61 -6.89 31.77
C VAL A 287 69.93 -6.12 32.06
N PRO A 288 70.02 -4.77 31.89
CA PRO A 288 69.34 -3.71 32.70
C PRO A 288 68.59 -2.64 31.87
N PHE A 289 67.52 -1.96 32.30
CA PHE A 289 67.19 -1.24 33.56
C PHE A 289 67.77 0.18 33.65
N ASP A 290 66.92 1.19 33.39
CA ASP A 290 66.83 2.41 34.22
C ASP A 290 65.35 2.82 34.35
N LEU A 291 65.02 3.57 35.42
CA LEU A 291 63.66 3.94 35.80
C LEU A 291 63.69 5.34 36.43
N SER A 292 63.65 6.37 35.59
CA SER A 292 63.81 7.78 35.98
C SER A 292 62.81 8.70 35.27
N ALA A 293 62.43 9.82 35.92
CA ALA A 293 61.48 10.84 35.47
C ALA A 293 59.97 10.46 35.39
N LEU A 294 59.37 10.13 36.54
CA LEU A 294 57.95 10.37 36.82
C LEU A 294 57.79 11.05 38.20
N ASP A 295 58.00 12.37 38.22
CA ASP A 295 57.72 13.34 39.31
C ASP A 295 57.92 14.76 38.71
N GLU A 296 57.29 15.86 39.14
CA GLU A 296 56.31 16.10 40.20
C GLU A 296 55.03 16.77 39.62
N GLY A 297 54.16 17.36 40.47
CA GLY A 297 52.84 17.90 40.10
C GLY A 297 52.74 19.42 39.81
N PRO A 298 51.82 20.18 40.47
CA PRO A 298 50.89 21.05 39.74
C PRO A 298 51.01 22.57 40.07
N GLU A 299 49.94 23.33 39.77
CA GLU A 299 49.73 24.79 39.98
C GLU A 299 50.30 25.72 38.86
N GLN A 300 49.90 26.99 38.69
CA GLN A 300 48.59 27.70 38.76
C GLN A 300 48.81 29.17 38.31
N ALA A 301 47.80 29.83 37.72
CA ALA A 301 47.77 31.29 37.41
C ALA A 301 48.81 31.76 36.35
N ASP A 302 48.80 32.96 35.74
CA ASP A 302 47.78 34.03 35.52
C ASP A 302 48.17 34.71 34.15
N GLU A 303 47.75 35.89 33.66
CA GLU A 303 47.04 37.07 34.20
C GLU A 303 46.20 37.75 33.07
N ALA A 304 46.17 39.09 32.99
CA ALA A 304 45.47 39.94 32.02
C ALA A 304 46.41 40.43 30.86
N SER A 305 46.05 41.31 29.91
CA SER A 305 44.93 42.27 29.73
C SER A 305 44.64 42.48 28.20
N ASP A 306 43.87 43.45 27.66
CA ASP A 306 43.34 44.73 28.15
C ASP A 306 42.13 45.31 27.37
N GLU A 307 41.69 46.49 27.80
CA GLU A 307 40.81 47.52 27.20
C GLU A 307 41.14 47.96 25.74
N THR A 308 40.35 48.72 24.93
CA THR A 308 38.93 49.13 24.76
C THR A 308 38.82 50.03 23.49
N VAL A 309 37.62 50.10 22.87
CA VAL A 309 36.99 51.28 22.21
C VAL A 309 37.78 52.20 21.23
N ALA A 310 37.44 52.12 19.94
CA ALA A 310 36.99 53.24 19.05
C ALA A 310 36.81 52.71 17.59
N ALA A 311 35.66 52.70 16.90
CA ALA A 311 34.38 53.44 16.91
C ALA A 311 34.31 54.74 16.06
N ALA A 312 34.17 54.56 14.74
CA ALA A 312 33.65 55.52 13.73
C ALA A 312 34.51 56.79 13.45
N VAL A 313 34.29 57.62 12.41
CA VAL A 313 33.24 57.75 11.36
C VAL A 313 33.90 58.22 10.04
N GLU A 314 33.50 57.72 8.85
CA GLU A 314 33.19 58.57 7.69
C GLU A 314 32.33 57.84 6.64
N ALA A 315 31.68 58.57 5.72
CA ALA A 315 30.43 58.13 5.11
C ALA A 315 30.31 58.28 3.57
N ALA A 316 29.54 57.36 2.99
CA ALA A 316 28.65 57.49 1.82
C ALA A 316 29.10 58.26 0.57
N GLY A 317 29.22 57.54 -0.56
CA GLY A 317 29.22 58.11 -1.91
C GLY A 317 28.52 57.17 -2.90
N THR A 318 27.37 57.58 -3.45
CA THR A 318 26.50 56.72 -4.29
C THR A 318 26.49 57.17 -5.76
N ALA A 319 26.23 56.21 -6.66
CA ALA A 319 25.62 56.38 -8.00
C ALA A 319 26.51 56.56 -9.27
N SER A 320 26.58 55.46 -10.05
CA SER A 320 25.94 55.35 -11.39
C SER A 320 26.75 55.52 -12.71
N ASN A 321 26.78 54.40 -13.46
CA ASN A 321 26.58 54.25 -14.92
C ASN A 321 27.70 54.56 -15.96
N VAL A 322 27.39 54.12 -17.20
CA VAL A 322 28.16 54.16 -18.48
C VAL A 322 29.13 52.96 -18.64
N MET A 323 29.11 52.12 -19.70
CA MET A 323 28.47 52.20 -21.04
C MET A 323 28.01 50.82 -21.60
N LYS A 324 27.40 50.81 -22.80
CA LYS A 324 26.96 49.63 -23.58
C LYS A 324 27.68 49.51 -24.95
N MET A 325 27.61 48.32 -25.57
CA MET A 325 27.73 47.98 -27.02
C MET A 325 29.10 47.90 -27.74
N ALA A 326 29.47 46.67 -28.16
CA ALA A 326 29.86 46.21 -29.52
C ALA A 326 30.22 44.68 -29.44
N ALA A 327 29.87 43.71 -30.31
CA ALA A 327 29.61 43.60 -31.76
C ALA A 327 30.89 43.60 -32.64
N SER A 328 31.13 42.74 -33.64
CA SER A 328 30.39 41.56 -34.19
C SER A 328 31.22 40.79 -35.27
N ALA A 329 31.07 39.46 -35.39
CA ALA A 329 31.29 38.63 -36.62
C ALA A 329 30.67 37.21 -36.41
N ALA A 330 29.58 36.79 -37.07
CA ALA A 330 29.43 36.23 -38.43
C ALA A 330 30.05 34.82 -38.62
N LYS A 331 29.42 33.76 -39.19
CA LYS A 331 28.11 33.48 -39.88
C LYS A 331 28.02 31.92 -40.08
N PRO A 332 26.97 31.24 -40.63
CA PRO A 332 25.53 31.54 -40.85
C PRO A 332 24.54 30.52 -40.19
N GLU A 333 23.23 30.70 -40.45
CA GLU A 333 22.11 29.89 -39.90
C GLU A 333 21.78 28.59 -40.68
N LYS A 334 21.05 27.67 -40.02
CA LYS A 334 20.01 26.84 -40.64
C LYS A 334 18.75 26.95 -39.76
N LYS A 335 17.56 27.13 -40.34
CA LYS A 335 16.33 27.47 -39.60
C LYS A 335 15.37 26.30 -39.46
N GLU A 336 14.88 26.08 -38.24
CA GLU A 336 13.67 25.32 -37.93
C GLU A 336 12.59 26.26 -37.37
N SER A 337 11.34 25.78 -37.27
CA SER A 337 10.16 26.64 -37.04
C SER A 337 9.82 26.82 -35.54
N PRO A 338 9.23 27.96 -35.13
CA PRO A 338 8.94 28.24 -33.72
C PRO A 338 8.01 27.23 -33.02
N ALA A 339 7.20 26.48 -33.77
CA ALA A 339 6.29 25.49 -33.21
C ALA A 339 7.02 24.30 -32.58
N ALA A 340 8.12 23.83 -33.20
CA ALA A 340 8.91 22.72 -32.68
C ALA A 340 9.60 23.10 -31.34
N ALA A 341 10.10 24.33 -31.24
CA ALA A 341 10.71 24.84 -30.01
C ALA A 341 9.69 24.96 -28.85
N ALA A 342 8.43 25.31 -29.13
CA ALA A 342 7.37 25.36 -28.12
C ALA A 342 6.97 23.95 -27.62
N ALA A 343 6.86 22.98 -28.52
CA ALA A 343 6.60 21.58 -28.16
C ALA A 343 7.76 20.97 -27.35
N ALA A 344 9.01 21.20 -27.78
CA ALA A 344 10.20 20.75 -27.07
C ALA A 344 10.33 21.38 -25.66
N ALA A 345 9.96 22.66 -25.50
CA ALA A 345 9.94 23.31 -24.20
C ALA A 345 8.86 22.72 -23.26
N ALA A 346 7.68 22.39 -23.79
CA ALA A 346 6.63 21.72 -23.02
C ALA A 346 7.04 20.30 -22.59
N ALA A 347 7.63 19.51 -23.50
CA ALA A 347 8.15 18.18 -23.20
C ALA A 347 9.31 18.22 -22.18
N ALA A 348 10.20 19.20 -22.29
CA ALA A 348 11.28 19.41 -21.32
C ALA A 348 10.73 19.79 -19.93
N GLN A 349 9.66 20.60 -19.85
CA GLN A 349 9.00 20.90 -18.57
C GLN A 349 8.22 19.70 -18.01
N ALA A 350 7.65 18.84 -18.85
CA ALA A 350 7.02 17.59 -18.40
C ALA A 350 8.05 16.63 -17.77
N ASN A 351 9.20 16.41 -18.42
CA ASN A 351 10.25 15.57 -17.85
C ASN A 351 10.95 16.21 -16.64
N ALA A 352 11.05 17.54 -16.57
CA ALA A 352 11.57 18.24 -15.39
C ALA A 352 10.59 18.23 -14.19
N ALA A 353 9.33 17.84 -14.40
CA ALA A 353 8.34 17.64 -13.34
C ALA A 353 8.32 16.20 -12.78
N ALA A 354 9.16 15.30 -13.31
CA ALA A 354 9.45 14.02 -12.68
C ALA A 354 10.30 14.26 -11.41
N GLY A 355 9.61 14.52 -10.29
CA GLY A 355 10.26 14.72 -8.99
C GLY A 355 11.11 13.52 -8.58
N GLN A 356 12.21 13.76 -7.87
CA GLN A 356 13.09 12.71 -7.38
C GLN A 356 12.38 11.86 -6.33
N THR A 357 11.80 10.73 -6.76
CA THR A 357 11.07 9.80 -5.89
C THR A 357 12.04 8.94 -5.10
N ILE A 358 12.07 9.12 -3.79
CA ILE A 358 12.78 8.22 -2.87
C ILE A 358 11.86 7.03 -2.57
N ARG A 359 12.23 5.82 -3.00
CA ARG A 359 11.54 4.59 -2.59
C ARG A 359 11.86 4.34 -1.10
N VAL A 360 10.83 4.34 -0.24
CA VAL A 360 10.96 4.13 1.21
C VAL A 360 10.23 2.86 1.63
N ASP A 361 10.91 2.07 2.45
CA ASP A 361 10.42 0.87 3.13
C ASP A 361 9.18 1.18 3.99
N LEU A 362 8.08 0.44 3.75
CA LEU A 362 6.77 0.62 4.38
C LEU A 362 6.86 0.54 5.92
N ASP A 363 7.71 -0.36 6.43
CA ASP A 363 7.90 -0.61 7.86
C ASP A 363 8.47 0.63 8.57
N ARG A 364 9.22 1.46 7.84
CA ARG A 364 9.77 2.73 8.35
C ARG A 364 8.70 3.81 8.42
N VAL A 365 7.83 3.90 7.42
CA VAL A 365 6.68 4.83 7.40
C VAL A 365 5.72 4.48 8.52
N ASP A 366 5.40 3.19 8.70
CA ASP A 366 4.49 2.72 9.74
C ASP A 366 5.08 2.86 11.16
N ARG A 367 6.39 2.70 11.35
CA ARG A 367 7.07 3.07 12.62
C ARG A 367 6.98 4.56 12.91
N LEU A 368 7.22 5.42 11.91
CA LEU A 368 7.15 6.87 12.06
C LEU A 368 5.71 7.30 12.39
N ILE A 369 4.71 6.67 11.77
CA ILE A 369 3.29 6.79 12.12
C ILE A 369 3.00 6.45 13.57
N ASN A 370 3.55 5.34 14.09
CA ASN A 370 3.35 4.94 15.48
C ASN A 370 4.01 5.94 16.45
N LEU A 371 5.20 6.44 16.13
CA LEU A 371 5.88 7.48 16.89
C LEU A 371 5.11 8.81 16.92
N VAL A 372 4.50 9.22 15.80
CA VAL A 372 3.63 10.41 15.75
C VAL A 372 2.33 10.18 16.54
N GLY A 373 1.75 8.99 16.47
CA GLY A 373 0.61 8.62 17.31
C GLY A 373 0.93 8.69 18.81
N GLU A 374 2.12 8.26 19.20
CA GLU A 374 2.61 8.35 20.59
C GLU A 374 3.01 9.77 20.98
N LEU A 375 3.50 10.59 20.05
CA LEU A 375 3.70 12.03 20.26
C LEU A 375 2.36 12.75 20.53
N VAL A 376 1.31 12.47 19.75
CA VAL A 376 -0.04 12.99 19.98
C VAL A 376 -0.59 12.56 21.34
N ILE A 377 -0.39 11.30 21.74
CA ILE A 377 -0.81 10.80 23.06
C ILE A 377 -0.05 11.52 24.18
N ASN A 378 1.28 11.65 24.08
CA ASN A 378 2.09 12.35 25.07
C ASN A 378 1.77 13.86 25.14
N GLN A 379 1.49 14.51 24.00
CA GLN A 379 1.07 15.91 23.92
C GLN A 379 -0.29 16.13 24.60
N ALA A 380 -1.24 15.21 24.40
CA ALA A 380 -2.52 15.21 25.12
C ALA A 380 -2.35 14.95 26.63
N MET A 381 -1.44 14.04 27.03
CA MET A 381 -1.11 13.79 28.44
C MET A 381 -0.48 15.00 29.13
N LEU A 382 0.42 15.71 28.46
CA LEU A 382 0.99 16.97 28.97
C LEU A 382 -0.08 18.05 29.09
N SER A 383 -0.98 18.19 28.09
CA SER A 383 -2.10 19.12 28.13
C SER A 383 -3.02 18.87 29.34
N GLN A 384 -3.49 17.64 29.52
CA GLN A 384 -4.33 17.25 30.65
C GLN A 384 -3.60 17.44 31.99
N SER A 385 -2.32 17.07 32.07
CA SER A 385 -1.51 17.22 33.30
C SER A 385 -1.32 18.69 33.70
N VAL A 386 -1.20 19.60 32.73
CA VAL A 386 -1.18 21.05 33.01
C VAL A 386 -2.56 21.49 33.50
N ILE A 387 -3.64 21.17 32.79
CA ILE A 387 -5.02 21.56 33.14
C ILE A 387 -5.42 21.08 34.56
N GLU A 388 -5.01 19.88 34.97
CA GLU A 388 -5.32 19.33 36.31
C GLU A 388 -4.50 19.97 37.45
N ASN A 389 -3.35 20.58 37.15
CA ASN A 389 -2.48 21.21 38.16
C ASN A 389 -2.56 22.75 38.18
N ASP A 390 -3.01 23.39 37.09
CA ASP A 390 -2.97 24.84 36.89
C ASP A 390 -4.08 25.62 37.64
N ASN A 391 -4.03 25.56 38.97
CA ASN A 391 -4.90 26.35 39.86
C ASN A 391 -4.70 27.88 39.73
N ASN A 392 -3.69 28.35 38.97
CA ASN A 392 -3.29 29.76 38.89
C ASN A 392 -3.40 30.38 37.48
N GLY A 393 -3.70 29.62 36.43
CA GLY A 393 -3.90 30.14 35.06
C GLY A 393 -2.61 30.59 34.37
N THR A 394 -1.66 29.66 34.21
CA THR A 394 -0.29 29.91 33.73
C THR A 394 -0.26 30.02 32.19
N SER A 395 -0.72 31.16 31.66
CA SER A 395 -0.97 31.39 30.23
C SER A 395 0.19 31.05 29.29
N SER A 396 1.45 31.29 29.69
CA SER A 396 2.62 30.99 28.86
C SER A 396 2.85 29.49 28.64
N ILE A 397 2.51 28.63 29.60
CA ILE A 397 2.58 27.18 29.43
C ILE A 397 1.52 26.74 28.44
N ASN A 398 0.28 27.22 28.62
CA ASN A 398 -0.83 26.88 27.73
C ASN A 398 -0.58 27.31 26.27
N MET A 399 -0.02 28.51 26.04
CA MET A 399 0.39 28.96 24.69
C MET A 399 1.45 28.04 24.05
N GLY A 400 2.50 27.65 24.79
CA GLY A 400 3.51 26.72 24.28
C GLY A 400 2.96 25.31 24.01
N LEU A 401 1.89 24.93 24.71
CA LEU A 401 1.20 23.65 24.53
C LEU A 401 0.23 23.67 23.32
N GLU A 402 -0.37 24.82 23.02
CA GLU A 402 -1.10 25.08 21.76
C GLU A 402 -0.15 25.09 20.56
N GLU A 403 1.01 25.74 20.66
CA GLU A 403 2.05 25.75 19.62
C GLU A 403 2.59 24.33 19.35
N LEU A 404 2.89 23.57 20.42
CA LEU A 404 3.23 22.15 20.32
C LEU A 404 2.10 21.33 19.68
N GLN A 405 0.83 21.65 19.95
CA GLN A 405 -0.31 20.99 19.31
C GLN A 405 -0.37 21.28 17.80
N GLN A 406 -0.11 22.51 17.38
CA GLN A 406 -0.08 22.88 15.97
C GLN A 406 1.07 22.15 15.26
N LEU A 407 2.30 22.22 15.78
CA LEU A 407 3.45 21.53 15.19
C LEU A 407 3.24 20.01 15.12
N THR A 408 2.61 19.40 16.13
CA THR A 408 2.28 17.96 16.11
C THR A 408 1.25 17.62 15.02
N ARG A 409 0.27 18.50 14.75
CA ARG A 409 -0.68 18.34 13.63
C ARG A 409 0.01 18.51 12.28
N GLU A 410 0.88 19.51 12.12
CA GLU A 410 1.62 19.72 10.87
C GLU A 410 2.55 18.55 10.55
N ILE A 411 3.20 17.96 11.56
CA ILE A 411 3.95 16.70 11.44
C ILE A 411 3.01 15.55 11.05
N GLN A 412 1.85 15.41 11.72
CA GLN A 412 0.89 14.35 11.41
C GLN A 412 0.39 14.43 9.96
N ASP A 413 -0.04 15.61 9.49
CA ASP A 413 -0.53 15.81 8.12
C ASP A 413 0.58 15.57 7.08
N SER A 414 1.82 16.01 7.36
CA SER A 414 2.98 15.74 6.51
C SER A 414 3.28 14.23 6.39
N VAL A 415 3.13 13.48 7.48
CA VAL A 415 3.36 12.03 7.51
C VAL A 415 2.21 11.26 6.85
N MET A 416 0.97 11.76 6.92
CA MET A 416 -0.14 11.23 6.14
C MET A 416 0.10 11.42 4.63
N ALA A 417 0.60 12.58 4.21
CA ALA A 417 0.92 12.85 2.79
C ALA A 417 1.99 11.88 2.23
N ILE A 418 2.98 11.46 3.04
CA ILE A 418 4.00 10.46 2.64
C ILE A 418 3.38 9.07 2.38
N ARG A 419 2.26 8.73 3.03
CA ARG A 419 1.56 7.43 2.90
C ARG A 419 0.38 7.46 1.92
N ALA A 420 0.04 8.63 1.40
CA ALA A 420 -1.05 8.83 0.48
C ALA A 420 -0.64 8.41 -0.95
N GLN A 421 -1.48 7.62 -1.60
CA GLN A 421 -1.30 7.15 -2.97
C GLN A 421 -2.57 7.43 -3.78
N PRO A 422 -2.50 7.64 -5.10
CA PRO A 422 -3.70 7.80 -5.93
C PRO A 422 -4.52 6.50 -5.96
N VAL A 423 -5.85 6.59 -5.95
CA VAL A 423 -6.74 5.41 -6.07
C VAL A 423 -6.68 4.72 -7.45
N LYS A 424 -5.99 5.32 -8.43
CA LYS A 424 -5.86 4.84 -9.80
C LYS A 424 -5.59 3.32 -9.93
N PRO A 425 -4.64 2.68 -9.21
CA PRO A 425 -4.37 1.25 -9.38
C PRO A 425 -5.57 0.35 -9.01
N VAL A 426 -6.37 0.76 -8.01
CA VAL A 426 -7.61 0.05 -7.65
C VAL A 426 -8.69 0.28 -8.72
N PHE A 427 -8.79 1.49 -9.26
CA PHE A 427 -9.75 1.80 -10.33
C PHE A 427 -9.42 1.03 -11.63
N GLN A 428 -8.14 0.91 -11.97
CA GLN A 428 -7.64 0.05 -13.05
C GLN A 428 -7.99 -1.43 -12.82
N ARG A 429 -7.70 -1.97 -11.62
CA ARG A 429 -8.12 -3.33 -11.24
C ARG A 429 -9.64 -3.52 -11.35
N MET A 430 -10.44 -2.51 -10.99
CA MET A 430 -11.90 -2.56 -11.17
C MET A 430 -12.33 -2.55 -12.64
N SER A 431 -11.63 -1.81 -13.53
CA SER A 431 -11.85 -1.84 -14.98
C SER A 431 -11.73 -3.25 -15.55
N ARG A 432 -10.66 -3.96 -15.18
CA ARG A 432 -10.46 -5.37 -15.52
C ARG A 432 -11.59 -6.27 -15.02
N ILE A 433 -11.97 -6.14 -13.74
CA ILE A 433 -13.05 -6.95 -13.14
C ILE A 433 -14.39 -6.71 -13.85
N VAL A 434 -14.70 -5.48 -14.26
CA VAL A 434 -15.89 -5.20 -15.08
C VAL A 434 -15.83 -5.96 -16.41
N ARG A 435 -14.69 -5.91 -17.14
CA ARG A 435 -14.53 -6.63 -18.42
C ARG A 435 -14.78 -8.13 -18.26
N GLU A 436 -14.16 -8.75 -17.26
CA GLU A 436 -14.22 -10.20 -17.04
C GLU A 436 -15.61 -10.68 -16.62
N VAL A 437 -16.30 -9.98 -15.70
CA VAL A 437 -17.67 -10.37 -15.29
C VAL A 437 -18.69 -10.02 -16.38
N ALA A 438 -18.49 -8.95 -17.16
CA ALA A 438 -19.37 -8.58 -18.26
C ALA A 438 -19.38 -9.63 -19.39
N ASP A 439 -18.21 -10.11 -19.84
CA ASP A 439 -18.11 -11.20 -20.80
C ASP A 439 -18.69 -12.51 -20.23
N MET A 440 -18.42 -12.83 -18.95
CA MET A 440 -18.92 -14.05 -18.29
C MET A 440 -20.46 -14.10 -18.19
N VAL A 441 -21.11 -12.96 -17.95
CA VAL A 441 -22.58 -12.84 -17.83
C VAL A 441 -23.24 -12.50 -19.19
N GLY A 442 -22.45 -12.23 -20.24
CA GLY A 442 -22.94 -11.91 -21.58
C GLY A 442 -23.60 -10.53 -21.70
N LYS A 443 -23.05 -9.51 -21.01
CA LYS A 443 -23.56 -8.13 -21.00
C LYS A 443 -22.53 -7.17 -21.62
N SER A 444 -23.00 -6.18 -22.37
CA SER A 444 -22.18 -5.04 -22.80
C SER A 444 -22.22 -3.97 -21.70
N ILE A 445 -21.06 -3.61 -21.15
CA ILE A 445 -20.94 -2.67 -20.03
C ILE A 445 -19.67 -1.83 -20.21
N ARG A 446 -19.82 -0.51 -20.07
CA ARG A 446 -18.72 0.47 -19.97
C ARG A 446 -18.55 0.89 -18.51
N LEU A 447 -17.31 0.85 -18.02
CA LEU A 447 -16.93 1.54 -16.78
C LEU A 447 -16.50 2.97 -17.11
N VAL A 448 -16.91 3.92 -16.28
CA VAL A 448 -16.47 5.33 -16.33
C VAL A 448 -15.82 5.67 -14.99
N THR A 449 -14.57 6.10 -15.02
CA THR A 449 -13.81 6.50 -13.83
C THR A 449 -13.70 8.02 -13.71
N GLU A 450 -13.86 8.54 -12.48
CA GLU A 450 -13.64 9.96 -12.17
C GLU A 450 -12.83 10.12 -10.88
N GLY A 451 -11.84 11.02 -10.89
CA GLY A 451 -11.03 11.32 -9.71
C GLY A 451 -9.99 10.25 -9.35
N GLU A 452 -9.46 9.52 -10.33
CA GLU A 452 -8.42 8.48 -10.14
C GLU A 452 -7.19 8.96 -9.36
N ASN A 453 -6.84 10.24 -9.54
CA ASN A 453 -5.73 10.91 -8.84
C ASN A 453 -6.10 11.40 -7.42
N THR A 454 -7.24 10.97 -6.87
CA THR A 454 -7.57 11.27 -5.46
C THR A 454 -6.62 10.48 -4.57
N GLU A 455 -5.85 11.22 -3.76
CA GLU A 455 -4.88 10.67 -2.82
C GLU A 455 -5.58 10.06 -1.59
N VAL A 456 -5.20 8.84 -1.23
CA VAL A 456 -5.80 8.02 -0.17
C VAL A 456 -4.69 7.21 0.50
N ASP A 457 -4.78 7.00 1.81
CA ASP A 457 -3.86 6.14 2.57
C ASP A 457 -3.73 4.73 1.96
N LYS A 458 -2.49 4.23 1.79
CA LYS A 458 -2.22 2.90 1.21
C LYS A 458 -3.01 1.76 1.87
N THR A 459 -3.14 1.73 3.19
CA THR A 459 -3.89 0.64 3.86
C THR A 459 -5.40 0.74 3.69
N VAL A 460 -5.93 1.94 3.39
CA VAL A 460 -7.30 2.10 2.93
C VAL A 460 -7.45 1.56 1.50
N ILE A 461 -6.51 1.87 0.60
CA ILE A 461 -6.47 1.37 -0.79
C ILE A 461 -6.45 -0.17 -0.83
N ASP A 462 -5.52 -0.79 -0.10
CA ASP A 462 -5.34 -2.24 -0.07
C ASP A 462 -6.59 -2.96 0.48
N LYS A 463 -7.24 -2.41 1.52
CA LYS A 463 -8.47 -2.96 2.11
C LYS A 463 -9.75 -2.65 1.33
N LEU A 464 -9.76 -1.64 0.47
CA LEU A 464 -10.93 -1.25 -0.33
C LEU A 464 -11.14 -2.13 -1.57
N ALA A 465 -10.09 -2.80 -2.05
CA ALA A 465 -10.13 -3.58 -3.29
C ALA A 465 -11.15 -4.74 -3.27
N GLU A 466 -11.26 -5.51 -2.16
CA GLU A 466 -12.25 -6.59 -2.01
C GLU A 466 -13.70 -6.06 -1.92
N PRO A 467 -14.02 -5.06 -1.07
CA PRO A 467 -15.31 -4.38 -1.06
C PRO A 467 -15.78 -3.90 -2.44
N LEU A 468 -14.91 -3.17 -3.18
CA LEU A 468 -15.25 -2.69 -4.52
C LEU A 468 -15.46 -3.83 -5.51
N THR A 469 -14.62 -4.87 -5.49
CA THR A 469 -14.77 -6.07 -6.33
C THR A 469 -16.15 -6.69 -6.19
N HIS A 470 -16.64 -6.83 -4.95
CA HIS A 470 -17.95 -7.42 -4.68
C HIS A 470 -19.10 -6.48 -5.09
N MET A 471 -19.01 -5.19 -4.77
CA MET A 471 -20.04 -4.21 -5.16
C MET A 471 -20.18 -4.11 -6.70
N ILE A 472 -19.06 -4.09 -7.42
CA ILE A 472 -19.04 -4.08 -8.89
C ILE A 472 -19.62 -5.37 -9.47
N ARG A 473 -19.25 -6.53 -8.93
CA ARG A 473 -19.85 -7.81 -9.35
C ARG A 473 -21.37 -7.81 -9.20
N ASN A 474 -21.90 -7.28 -8.10
CA ASN A 474 -23.34 -7.22 -7.88
C ASN A 474 -24.03 -6.21 -8.81
N ALA A 475 -23.39 -5.08 -9.11
CA ALA A 475 -23.87 -4.13 -10.12
C ALA A 475 -23.88 -4.74 -11.53
N VAL A 476 -22.86 -5.52 -11.90
CA VAL A 476 -22.75 -6.19 -13.21
C VAL A 476 -23.71 -7.37 -13.34
N ASP A 477 -23.79 -8.27 -12.36
CA ASP A 477 -24.60 -9.49 -12.41
C ASP A 477 -26.10 -9.18 -12.19
N HIS A 478 -26.44 -8.42 -11.15
CA HIS A 478 -27.83 -8.24 -10.72
C HIS A 478 -28.41 -6.84 -11.00
N GLY A 479 -27.59 -5.79 -10.96
CA GLY A 479 -28.03 -4.41 -11.21
C GLY A 479 -28.35 -4.13 -12.68
N ILE A 480 -27.35 -4.28 -13.56
CA ILE A 480 -27.45 -3.98 -14.99
C ILE A 480 -28.23 -5.08 -15.72
N GLU A 481 -29.22 -4.66 -16.50
CA GLU A 481 -30.10 -5.55 -17.28
C GLU A 481 -29.41 -6.07 -18.56
N SER A 482 -29.89 -7.16 -19.15
CA SER A 482 -29.36 -7.63 -20.45
C SER A 482 -29.64 -6.64 -21.57
N PRO A 483 -28.81 -6.56 -22.65
CA PRO A 483 -28.98 -5.58 -23.72
C PRO A 483 -30.38 -5.56 -24.36
N GLU A 484 -31.01 -6.73 -24.51
CA GLU A 484 -32.39 -6.87 -24.98
C GLU A 484 -33.42 -6.19 -24.05
N LYS A 485 -33.27 -6.37 -22.74
CA LYS A 485 -34.14 -5.74 -21.73
C LYS A 485 -33.90 -4.23 -21.67
N ARG A 486 -32.64 -3.80 -21.75
CA ARG A 486 -32.26 -2.38 -21.81
C ARG A 486 -32.89 -1.70 -23.03
N ALA A 487 -32.80 -2.31 -24.20
CA ALA A 487 -33.45 -1.82 -25.42
C ALA A 487 -34.99 -1.78 -25.28
N ALA A 488 -35.61 -2.81 -24.69
CA ALA A 488 -37.06 -2.83 -24.42
C ALA A 488 -37.50 -1.75 -23.40
N ALA A 489 -36.62 -1.37 -22.47
CA ALA A 489 -36.81 -0.28 -21.52
C ALA A 489 -36.44 1.11 -22.08
N GLY A 490 -36.00 1.21 -23.34
CA GLY A 490 -35.58 2.46 -23.98
C GLY A 490 -34.22 3.00 -23.53
N LYS A 491 -33.40 2.17 -22.87
CA LYS A 491 -32.01 2.49 -22.47
C LYS A 491 -31.01 2.19 -23.58
N ASN A 492 -29.79 2.71 -23.44
CA ASN A 492 -28.62 2.26 -24.22
C ASN A 492 -28.45 0.74 -24.04
N PRO A 493 -28.28 -0.07 -25.12
CA PRO A 493 -27.97 -1.49 -24.98
C PRO A 493 -26.69 -1.78 -24.17
N GLU A 494 -25.72 -0.87 -24.20
CA GLU A 494 -24.57 -0.88 -23.29
C GLU A 494 -24.97 -0.32 -21.91
N GLY A 495 -24.58 -1.04 -20.85
CA GLY A 495 -24.71 -0.64 -19.45
C GLY A 495 -23.62 0.32 -19.01
N THR A 496 -23.95 1.26 -18.11
CA THR A 496 -22.96 2.16 -17.52
C THR A 496 -22.76 1.82 -16.05
N VAL A 497 -21.53 1.47 -15.69
CA VAL A 497 -21.06 1.56 -14.30
C VAL A 497 -20.18 2.81 -14.21
N LYS A 498 -20.31 3.60 -13.15
CA LYS A 498 -19.45 4.74 -12.88
C LYS A 498 -18.86 4.62 -11.48
N LEU A 499 -17.53 4.75 -11.38
CA LEU A 499 -16.79 4.74 -10.13
C LEU A 499 -16.11 6.10 -9.96
N THR A 500 -16.29 6.75 -8.82
CA THR A 500 -15.84 8.13 -8.61
C THR A 500 -15.23 8.33 -7.23
N ALA A 501 -14.05 8.93 -7.14
CA ALA A 501 -13.44 9.35 -5.87
C ALA A 501 -13.36 10.88 -5.79
N LYS A 502 -13.67 11.43 -4.61
CA LYS A 502 -13.66 12.87 -4.31
C LYS A 502 -13.25 13.11 -2.86
N HIS A 503 -12.33 14.05 -2.61
CA HIS A 503 -12.11 14.59 -1.27
C HIS A 503 -13.24 15.58 -0.92
N ARG A 504 -13.92 15.38 0.22
CA ARG A 504 -14.97 16.27 0.73
C ARG A 504 -14.89 16.39 2.26
N SER A 505 -14.61 17.60 2.75
CA SER A 505 -14.73 17.97 4.17
C SER A 505 -13.94 17.05 5.13
N GLY A 506 -12.68 16.73 4.81
CA GLY A 506 -11.84 15.87 5.65
C GLY A 506 -12.15 14.36 5.56
N ARG A 507 -12.96 13.95 4.58
CA ARG A 507 -13.25 12.55 4.26
C ARG A 507 -13.11 12.30 2.77
N ILE A 508 -12.71 11.09 2.41
CA ILE A 508 -12.74 10.60 1.03
C ILE A 508 -14.13 10.05 0.79
N VAL A 509 -14.77 10.48 -0.29
CA VAL A 509 -16.09 9.98 -0.73
C VAL A 509 -15.89 9.19 -2.01
N ILE A 510 -16.30 7.93 -2.00
CA ILE A 510 -16.21 7.01 -3.14
C ILE A 510 -17.63 6.59 -3.52
N GLU A 511 -18.01 6.89 -4.75
CA GLU A 511 -19.35 6.68 -5.28
C GLU A 511 -19.29 5.61 -6.38
N LEU A 512 -20.03 4.51 -6.21
CA LEU A 512 -20.30 3.53 -7.27
C LEU A 512 -21.74 3.72 -7.73
N VAL A 513 -21.94 3.96 -9.02
CA VAL A 513 -23.25 4.20 -9.64
C VAL A 513 -23.47 3.19 -10.76
N ASP A 514 -24.65 2.58 -10.81
CA ASP A 514 -25.14 1.78 -11.94
C ASP A 514 -26.33 2.47 -12.64
N ASP A 515 -26.55 2.22 -13.93
CA ASP A 515 -27.74 2.67 -14.69
C ASP A 515 -28.78 1.55 -14.91
N GLY A 516 -28.75 0.55 -14.03
CA GLY A 516 -29.49 -0.70 -14.12
C GLY A 516 -30.97 -0.63 -13.68
N ALA A 517 -31.52 -1.76 -13.25
CA ALA A 517 -32.91 -1.87 -12.84
C ALA A 517 -33.21 -1.12 -11.52
N GLY A 518 -32.18 -0.79 -10.73
CA GLY A 518 -32.33 -0.36 -9.34
C GLY A 518 -32.75 -1.50 -8.40
N ILE A 519 -32.90 -1.18 -7.12
CA ILE A 519 -33.29 -2.15 -6.09
C ILE A 519 -34.78 -2.47 -6.20
N ASN A 520 -35.11 -3.75 -6.35
CA ASN A 520 -36.48 -4.23 -6.24
C ASN A 520 -36.88 -4.35 -4.75
N ARG A 521 -37.42 -3.25 -4.21
CA ARG A 521 -37.85 -3.15 -2.80
C ARG A 521 -38.91 -4.16 -2.40
N GLU A 522 -39.81 -4.57 -3.31
CA GLU A 522 -40.79 -5.61 -3.04
C GLU A 522 -40.11 -6.97 -2.79
N ARG A 523 -39.15 -7.35 -3.64
CA ARG A 523 -38.37 -8.58 -3.48
C ARG A 523 -37.44 -8.52 -2.25
N VAL A 524 -36.86 -7.36 -1.94
CA VAL A 524 -36.04 -7.17 -0.73
C VAL A 524 -36.90 -7.33 0.53
N ARG A 525 -38.05 -6.64 0.60
CA ARG A 525 -38.99 -6.74 1.72
C ARG A 525 -39.51 -8.17 1.88
N GLN A 526 -39.89 -8.84 0.79
CA GLN A 526 -40.36 -10.23 0.85
C GLN A 526 -39.25 -11.17 1.35
N LYS A 527 -38.02 -11.11 0.80
CA LYS A 527 -36.93 -11.99 1.24
C LYS A 527 -36.43 -11.68 2.66
N ALA A 528 -36.64 -10.46 3.16
CA ALA A 528 -36.41 -10.12 4.56
C ALA A 528 -37.50 -10.70 5.50
N ILE A 529 -38.76 -10.81 5.03
CA ILE A 529 -39.82 -11.53 5.76
C ILE A 529 -39.56 -13.04 5.73
N ASP A 530 -39.21 -13.60 4.57
CA ASP A 530 -38.95 -15.04 4.39
C ASP A 530 -37.73 -15.54 5.20
N ASN A 531 -36.81 -14.63 5.54
CA ASN A 531 -35.62 -14.88 6.37
C ASN A 531 -35.81 -14.50 7.86
N ASP A 532 -37.03 -14.22 8.33
CA ASP A 532 -37.36 -13.76 9.70
C ASP A 532 -36.61 -12.49 10.16
N LEU A 533 -36.12 -11.65 9.23
CA LEU A 533 -35.40 -10.41 9.53
C LEU A 533 -36.34 -9.24 9.87
N ILE A 534 -37.54 -9.22 9.28
CA ILE A 534 -38.58 -8.20 9.55
C ILE A 534 -39.96 -8.85 9.68
N ALA A 535 -40.86 -8.23 10.47
CA ALA A 535 -42.25 -8.65 10.54
C ALA A 535 -43.02 -8.28 9.25
N ALA A 536 -43.99 -9.10 8.84
CA ALA A 536 -44.74 -8.89 7.59
C ALA A 536 -45.60 -7.61 7.58
N ASP A 537 -45.99 -7.12 8.76
CA ASP A 537 -46.70 -5.86 8.99
C ASP A 537 -45.77 -4.65 9.23
N ALA A 538 -44.45 -4.84 9.22
CA ALA A 538 -43.48 -3.75 9.36
C ALA A 538 -43.61 -2.73 8.22
N ASN A 539 -43.94 -1.48 8.59
CA ASN A 539 -44.21 -0.39 7.67
C ASN A 539 -42.98 0.52 7.55
N LEU A 540 -41.98 0.02 6.83
CA LEU A 540 -40.68 0.65 6.59
C LEU A 540 -40.73 1.68 5.44
N THR A 541 -39.87 2.69 5.51
CA THR A 541 -39.59 3.62 4.41
C THR A 541 -38.73 2.99 3.31
N ASP A 542 -38.68 3.65 2.14
CA ASP A 542 -37.83 3.26 1.02
C ASP A 542 -36.33 3.10 1.42
N GLU A 543 -35.81 4.02 2.24
CA GLU A 543 -34.41 4.00 2.68
C GLU A 543 -34.15 2.89 3.71
N GLU A 544 -35.09 2.61 4.61
CA GLU A 544 -35.00 1.48 5.54
C GLU A 544 -35.02 0.14 4.79
N ILE A 545 -35.86 0.00 3.75
CA ILE A 545 -35.91 -1.21 2.91
C ILE A 545 -34.60 -1.39 2.13
N ASP A 546 -34.06 -0.33 1.51
CA ASP A 546 -32.76 -0.41 0.80
C ASP A 546 -31.62 -0.81 1.76
N ASN A 547 -31.66 -0.37 3.02
CA ASN A 547 -30.66 -0.74 4.04
C ASN A 547 -30.76 -2.20 4.54
N LEU A 548 -31.89 -2.91 4.36
CA LEU A 548 -32.01 -4.33 4.72
C LEU A 548 -30.99 -5.22 3.98
N ILE A 549 -30.51 -4.76 2.82
CA ILE A 549 -29.49 -5.44 2.01
C ILE A 549 -28.19 -5.67 2.80
N PHE A 550 -27.90 -4.83 3.81
CA PHE A 550 -26.72 -4.96 4.67
C PHE A 550 -26.92 -5.86 5.90
N MET A 551 -28.10 -6.44 6.13
CA MET A 551 -28.31 -7.28 7.31
C MET A 551 -27.55 -8.61 7.21
N PRO A 552 -26.92 -9.09 8.31
CA PRO A 552 -26.29 -10.40 8.33
C PRO A 552 -27.26 -11.52 7.92
N GLY A 553 -26.84 -12.36 6.97
CA GLY A 553 -27.69 -13.42 6.39
C GLY A 553 -28.63 -12.95 5.27
N PHE A 554 -28.70 -11.65 4.96
CA PHE A 554 -29.41 -11.18 3.78
C PHE A 554 -28.57 -11.44 2.51
N SER A 555 -28.87 -12.55 1.83
CA SER A 555 -28.35 -12.85 0.49
C SER A 555 -29.49 -12.88 -0.52
N THR A 556 -29.36 -12.10 -1.60
CA THR A 556 -30.36 -12.05 -2.68
C THR A 556 -30.40 -13.32 -3.52
N ALA A 557 -29.29 -14.06 -3.60
CA ALA A 557 -29.17 -15.27 -4.40
C ALA A 557 -30.02 -16.44 -3.87
N ASP A 558 -30.59 -17.23 -4.77
CA ASP A 558 -31.38 -18.44 -4.46
C ASP A 558 -30.57 -19.74 -4.68
N LYS A 559 -29.30 -19.60 -5.10
CA LYS A 559 -28.27 -20.63 -5.18
C LYS A 559 -26.92 -20.01 -4.85
N ILE A 560 -26.01 -20.78 -4.28
CA ILE A 560 -24.59 -20.41 -4.25
C ILE A 560 -24.10 -20.44 -5.71
N SER A 561 -23.58 -19.32 -6.19
CA SER A 561 -22.92 -19.21 -7.50
C SER A 561 -21.43 -19.44 -7.32
N ASP A 562 -20.82 -20.28 -8.16
CA ASP A 562 -19.38 -20.58 -8.12
C ASP A 562 -18.52 -19.31 -8.25
N ILE A 563 -19.07 -18.27 -8.88
CA ILE A 563 -18.47 -16.94 -9.03
C ILE A 563 -18.24 -16.28 -7.65
N SER A 564 -19.13 -16.49 -6.68
CA SER A 564 -19.07 -15.90 -5.33
C SER A 564 -18.62 -16.92 -4.26
N GLY A 565 -17.47 -17.56 -4.52
CA GLY A 565 -16.93 -18.75 -3.84
C GLY A 565 -16.63 -18.67 -2.33
N ARG A 566 -17.19 -17.72 -1.58
CA ARG A 566 -17.22 -17.70 -0.10
C ARG A 566 -18.60 -17.36 0.51
N GLY A 567 -19.65 -17.21 -0.31
CA GLY A 567 -21.00 -16.88 0.19
C GLY A 567 -21.11 -15.49 0.81
N VAL A 568 -20.25 -14.56 0.40
CA VAL A 568 -20.12 -13.20 0.94
C VAL A 568 -21.41 -12.40 0.67
N GLY A 569 -21.94 -11.70 1.68
CA GLY A 569 -23.05 -10.75 1.54
C GLY A 569 -22.59 -9.29 1.51
N MET A 570 -23.54 -8.36 1.37
CA MET A 570 -23.23 -6.92 1.51
C MET A 570 -22.97 -6.51 2.97
N ASP A 571 -23.35 -7.36 3.93
CA ASP A 571 -22.98 -7.24 5.35
C ASP A 571 -21.44 -7.24 5.55
N VAL A 572 -20.70 -8.08 4.81
CA VAL A 572 -19.23 -8.13 4.86
C VAL A 572 -18.62 -6.86 4.26
N VAL A 573 -19.21 -6.31 3.19
CA VAL A 573 -18.80 -5.03 2.61
C VAL A 573 -19.00 -3.90 3.62
N LYS A 574 -20.18 -3.82 4.25
CA LYS A 574 -20.45 -2.83 5.30
C LYS A 574 -19.46 -2.96 6.46
N ARG A 575 -19.19 -4.17 6.94
CA ARG A 575 -18.24 -4.44 8.04
C ARG A 575 -16.81 -4.04 7.69
N SER A 576 -16.36 -4.30 6.46
CA SER A 576 -15.04 -3.88 5.99
C SER A 576 -14.91 -2.34 5.96
N ILE A 577 -15.94 -1.64 5.46
CA ILE A 577 -15.98 -0.17 5.46
C ILE A 577 -16.07 0.40 6.89
N GLN A 578 -16.82 -0.22 7.80
CA GLN A 578 -16.86 0.16 9.23
C GLN A 578 -15.50 -0.03 9.91
N ALA A 579 -14.79 -1.13 9.63
CA ALA A 579 -13.44 -1.40 10.16
C ALA A 579 -12.38 -0.41 9.68
N LEU A 580 -12.66 0.36 8.62
CA LEU A 580 -11.85 1.50 8.15
C LEU A 580 -12.27 2.84 8.78
N GLY A 581 -13.13 2.87 9.81
CA GLY A 581 -13.74 4.11 10.32
C GLY A 581 -14.69 4.78 9.32
N GLY A 582 -15.10 4.04 8.29
CA GLY A 582 -15.94 4.49 7.20
C GLY A 582 -17.44 4.39 7.50
N ARG A 583 -18.23 4.89 6.57
CA ARG A 583 -19.67 4.65 6.47
C ARG A 583 -20.00 4.29 5.02
N ILE A 584 -21.06 3.50 4.82
CA ILE A 584 -21.64 3.22 3.51
C ILE A 584 -23.14 3.54 3.56
N SER A 585 -23.67 4.11 2.49
CA SER A 585 -25.11 4.37 2.29
C SER A 585 -25.52 4.01 0.87
N ILE A 586 -26.79 3.69 0.67
CA ILE A 586 -27.40 3.37 -0.62
C ILE A 586 -28.43 4.45 -0.97
N THR A 587 -28.58 4.75 -2.25
CA THR A 587 -29.75 5.47 -2.78
C THR A 587 -30.10 4.85 -4.13
N SER A 588 -31.25 4.18 -4.22
CA SER A 588 -31.68 3.53 -5.47
C SER A 588 -33.02 4.07 -5.99
N ARG A 589 -33.20 4.00 -7.31
CA ARG A 589 -34.40 4.44 -8.01
C ARG A 589 -34.80 3.38 -9.05
N PRO A 590 -35.96 2.72 -8.90
CA PRO A 590 -36.43 1.73 -9.86
C PRO A 590 -36.38 2.22 -11.31
N GLY A 591 -35.83 1.38 -12.19
CA GLY A 591 -35.59 1.66 -13.62
C GLY A 591 -34.42 2.60 -13.91
N HIS A 592 -33.84 3.27 -12.91
CA HIS A 592 -32.79 4.29 -13.06
C HIS A 592 -31.45 3.90 -12.42
N GLY A 593 -31.36 2.70 -11.85
CA GLY A 593 -30.15 2.18 -11.20
C GLY A 593 -29.98 2.59 -9.74
N SER A 594 -28.78 2.38 -9.21
CA SER A 594 -28.44 2.60 -7.80
C SER A 594 -27.13 3.36 -7.63
N THR A 595 -27.04 4.11 -6.54
CA THR A 595 -25.81 4.75 -6.06
C THR A 595 -25.45 4.16 -4.70
N PHE A 596 -24.22 3.65 -4.58
CA PHE A 596 -23.59 3.29 -3.31
C PHE A 596 -22.54 4.35 -3.00
N THR A 597 -22.67 5.01 -1.85
CA THR A 597 -21.74 6.06 -1.40
C THR A 597 -21.00 5.58 -0.17
N MET A 598 -19.69 5.43 -0.28
CA MET A 598 -18.76 5.15 0.82
C MET A 598 -18.09 6.45 1.25
N SER A 599 -17.95 6.68 2.56
CA SER A 599 -17.24 7.83 3.12
C SER A 599 -16.22 7.37 4.14
N LEU A 600 -14.94 7.49 3.80
CA LEU A 600 -13.78 7.00 4.54
C LEU A 600 -13.02 8.19 5.18
N PRO A 601 -12.38 8.02 6.35
CA PRO A 601 -11.44 9.00 6.88
C PRO A 601 -10.18 9.07 5.98
N LEU A 602 -9.47 10.20 6.03
CA LEU A 602 -8.21 10.41 5.28
C LEU A 602 -6.99 9.73 5.91
N THR A 603 -7.07 9.38 7.19
CA THR A 603 -5.90 9.13 8.05
C THR A 603 -6.05 7.81 8.81
N LEU A 604 -5.04 7.49 9.63
CA LEU A 604 -5.12 6.49 10.71
C LEU A 604 -6.48 6.52 11.41
N ALA A 605 -6.97 5.34 11.82
CA ALA A 605 -8.31 5.17 12.36
C ALA A 605 -8.54 5.95 13.68
N VAL A 606 -8.90 7.22 13.56
CA VAL A 606 -9.39 8.08 14.64
C VAL A 606 -10.90 7.93 14.73
N LEU A 607 -11.40 7.77 15.96
CA LEU A 607 -12.81 7.56 16.26
C LEU A 607 -13.32 8.66 17.19
N ASP A 608 -14.44 9.29 16.80
CA ASP A 608 -15.18 10.18 17.69
C ASP A 608 -15.92 9.34 18.74
N GLY A 609 -15.54 9.49 20.00
CA GLY A 609 -15.99 8.63 21.08
C GLY A 609 -16.56 9.37 22.28
N MET A 610 -17.62 8.82 22.87
CA MET A 610 -18.07 9.20 24.20
C MET A 610 -17.28 8.39 25.23
N VAL A 611 -16.41 9.05 26.00
CA VAL A 611 -15.65 8.42 27.08
C VAL A 611 -16.54 8.30 28.32
N VAL A 612 -16.66 7.09 28.85
CA VAL A 612 -17.59 6.73 29.93
C VAL A 612 -16.93 5.84 30.98
N THR A 613 -17.43 5.90 32.21
CA THR A 613 -17.00 5.04 33.32
C THR A 613 -18.03 3.93 33.54
N VAL A 614 -17.57 2.69 33.69
CA VAL A 614 -18.41 1.51 33.97
C VAL A 614 -17.69 0.58 34.94
N ALA A 615 -18.25 0.41 36.15
CA ALA A 615 -17.68 -0.39 37.24
C ALA A 615 -16.20 -0.07 37.54
N GLY A 616 -15.84 1.22 37.46
CA GLY A 616 -14.47 1.72 37.65
C GLY A 616 -13.54 1.58 36.44
N GLN A 617 -13.98 0.92 35.36
CA GLN A 617 -13.25 0.86 34.09
C GLN A 617 -13.61 2.06 33.20
N THR A 618 -12.65 2.57 32.42
CA THR A 618 -12.92 3.57 31.38
C THR A 618 -13.14 2.90 30.04
N LEU A 619 -14.26 3.21 29.40
CA LEU A 619 -14.65 2.72 28.08
C LEU A 619 -14.89 3.89 27.14
N VAL A 620 -14.83 3.62 25.83
CA VAL A 620 -15.21 4.59 24.78
C VAL A 620 -16.34 3.98 23.96
N VAL A 621 -17.49 4.65 23.94
CA VAL A 621 -18.63 4.26 23.09
C VAL A 621 -18.57 5.08 21.80
N PRO A 622 -18.58 4.46 20.60
CA PRO A 622 -18.57 5.20 19.33
C PRO A 622 -19.72 6.21 19.27
N LEU A 623 -19.40 7.50 19.06
CA LEU A 623 -20.40 8.56 19.02
C LEU A 623 -21.40 8.37 17.87
N THR A 624 -20.99 7.65 16.82
CA THR A 624 -21.81 7.26 15.67
C THR A 624 -22.94 6.28 16.00
N ALA A 625 -22.90 5.60 17.16
CA ALA A 625 -23.94 4.68 17.61
C ALA A 625 -24.89 5.31 18.65
N ILE A 626 -24.59 6.52 19.15
CA ILE A 626 -25.37 7.21 20.19
C ILE A 626 -26.38 8.16 19.54
N VAL A 627 -27.66 7.94 19.84
CA VAL A 627 -28.80 8.77 19.37
C VAL A 627 -29.04 9.95 20.33
N GLU A 628 -29.14 9.68 21.63
CA GLU A 628 -29.22 10.69 22.68
C GLU A 628 -28.69 10.16 24.03
N THR A 629 -28.43 11.04 24.98
CA THR A 629 -28.06 10.68 26.35
C THR A 629 -29.11 11.18 27.34
N LEU A 630 -29.41 10.38 28.35
CA LEU A 630 -30.49 10.66 29.30
C LEU A 630 -30.14 10.18 30.72
N GLN A 631 -30.50 10.99 31.72
CA GLN A 631 -30.42 10.58 33.11
C GLN A 631 -31.69 9.79 33.49
N PRO A 632 -31.60 8.55 34.02
CA PRO A 632 -32.77 7.74 34.31
C PRO A 632 -33.53 8.20 35.57
N GLU A 633 -34.84 8.35 35.46
CA GLU A 633 -35.72 8.67 36.60
C GLU A 633 -36.56 7.46 37.03
N ALA A 634 -36.86 7.33 38.33
CA ALA A 634 -37.53 6.15 38.88
C ALA A 634 -38.93 5.90 38.28
N GLN A 635 -39.63 6.97 37.88
CA GLN A 635 -40.94 6.90 37.23
C GLN A 635 -40.90 6.32 35.80
N HIS A 636 -39.74 6.37 35.16
CA HIS A 636 -39.54 5.91 33.77
C HIS A 636 -38.94 4.50 33.68
N ILE A 637 -38.71 3.81 34.81
CA ILE A 637 -38.09 2.47 34.80
C ILE A 637 -39.08 1.39 35.22
N HIS A 638 -39.15 0.37 34.38
CA HIS A 638 -40.11 -0.72 34.50
C HIS A 638 -39.36 -2.06 34.48
N SER A 639 -39.54 -2.89 35.51
CA SER A 639 -38.99 -4.24 35.53
C SER A 639 -39.79 -5.15 34.61
N PHE A 640 -39.11 -5.97 33.80
CA PHE A 640 -39.73 -6.93 32.89
C PHE A 640 -39.17 -8.33 33.13
N GLY A 641 -40.05 -9.29 33.43
CA GLY A 641 -39.64 -10.62 33.90
C GLY A 641 -38.79 -10.55 35.18
N ALA A 642 -37.87 -11.50 35.35
CA ALA A 642 -37.07 -11.64 36.57
C ALA A 642 -35.72 -10.89 36.53
N ASN A 643 -35.21 -10.52 35.35
CA ASN A 643 -33.82 -10.07 35.17
C ASN A 643 -33.64 -8.86 34.23
N GLN A 644 -34.69 -8.43 33.52
CA GLN A 644 -34.62 -7.33 32.56
C GLN A 644 -35.29 -6.07 33.12
N ARG A 645 -34.83 -4.92 32.65
CA ARG A 645 -35.44 -3.61 32.90
C ARG A 645 -35.66 -2.90 31.57
N LEU A 646 -36.70 -2.09 31.51
CA LEU A 646 -37.04 -1.22 30.40
C LEU A 646 -37.00 0.22 30.91
N ILE A 647 -36.69 1.16 30.02
CA ILE A 647 -36.83 2.60 30.27
C ILE A 647 -37.82 3.20 29.27
N SER A 648 -38.75 4.01 29.77
CA SER A 648 -39.73 4.70 28.93
C SER A 648 -39.11 5.99 28.37
N ILE A 649 -38.98 6.09 27.05
CA ILE A 649 -38.42 7.25 26.34
C ILE A 649 -39.44 7.67 25.29
N ARG A 650 -39.95 8.91 25.39
CA ARG A 650 -40.86 9.53 24.40
C ARG A 650 -42.08 8.63 24.05
N ASN A 651 -42.67 7.97 25.05
CA ASN A 651 -43.76 6.97 24.97
C ASN A 651 -43.41 5.61 24.32
N SER A 652 -42.13 5.33 24.03
CA SER A 652 -41.62 3.99 23.70
C SER A 652 -40.95 3.33 24.91
N PHE A 653 -40.81 2.00 24.93
CA PHE A 653 -40.08 1.25 25.97
C PHE A 653 -38.80 0.63 25.40
N CYS A 654 -37.65 1.19 25.77
CA CYS A 654 -36.34 0.70 25.33
C CYS A 654 -35.75 -0.28 26.37
N PRO A 655 -35.18 -1.43 25.96
CA PRO A 655 -34.44 -2.30 26.86
C PRO A 655 -33.24 -1.59 27.51
N LEU A 656 -33.09 -1.75 28.83
CA LEU A 656 -32.06 -1.11 29.65
C LEU A 656 -30.93 -2.11 29.94
N VAL A 657 -29.82 -1.98 29.23
CA VAL A 657 -28.70 -2.93 29.19
C VAL A 657 -27.58 -2.47 30.12
N ASP A 658 -27.28 -3.24 31.16
CA ASP A 658 -26.17 -2.96 32.07
C ASP A 658 -24.83 -3.37 31.45
N VAL A 659 -24.09 -2.40 30.89
CA VAL A 659 -22.80 -2.64 30.20
C VAL A 659 -21.80 -3.34 31.12
N GLY A 660 -21.72 -2.91 32.39
CA GLY A 660 -20.82 -3.49 33.37
C GLY A 660 -21.18 -4.94 33.74
N ARG A 661 -22.46 -5.31 33.66
CA ARG A 661 -22.90 -6.69 33.84
C ARG A 661 -22.64 -7.55 32.59
N ILE A 662 -22.86 -7.00 31.38
CA ILE A 662 -22.61 -7.71 30.12
C ILE A 662 -21.12 -8.01 29.92
N LEU A 663 -20.23 -7.04 30.20
CA LEU A 663 -18.78 -7.22 30.12
C LEU A 663 -18.17 -7.95 31.33
N ASN A 664 -19.00 -8.44 32.27
CA ASN A 664 -18.60 -9.10 33.52
C ASN A 664 -17.72 -8.25 34.47
N PHE A 665 -17.69 -6.92 34.32
CA PHE A 665 -17.02 -6.01 35.26
C PHE A 665 -17.75 -5.91 36.61
N ARG A 666 -19.05 -6.23 36.66
CA ARG A 666 -19.82 -6.40 37.90
C ARG A 666 -20.78 -7.59 37.84
N ALA A 667 -20.89 -8.31 38.96
CA ALA A 667 -21.79 -9.46 39.09
C ALA A 667 -23.24 -9.06 39.42
N SER A 668 -23.43 -7.96 40.16
CA SER A 668 -24.74 -7.36 40.44
C SER A 668 -25.15 -6.39 39.33
N GLN A 669 -26.47 -6.25 39.12
CA GLN A 669 -27.02 -5.20 38.25
C GLN A 669 -27.02 -3.87 39.01
N ALA A 670 -26.53 -2.80 38.38
CA ALA A 670 -26.47 -1.47 38.99
C ALA A 670 -27.86 -0.89 39.33
N ASN A 671 -27.90 0.11 40.21
CA ASN A 671 -29.05 0.99 40.36
C ASN A 671 -29.05 1.99 39.18
N PRO A 672 -30.09 2.07 38.34
CA PRO A 672 -30.10 2.97 37.20
C PRO A 672 -30.15 4.46 37.57
N MET A 673 -30.61 4.80 38.79
CA MET A 673 -30.69 6.19 39.25
C MET A 673 -29.29 6.82 39.45
N ASP A 674 -28.30 5.97 39.70
CA ASP A 674 -26.94 6.37 40.08
C ASP A 674 -26.00 6.44 38.87
N GLY A 675 -26.55 6.38 37.64
CA GLY A 675 -25.81 6.33 36.38
C GLY A 675 -26.50 7.09 35.25
N VAL A 676 -26.05 6.84 34.02
CA VAL A 676 -26.51 7.51 32.79
C VAL A 676 -26.88 6.45 31.75
N ALA A 677 -27.98 6.68 31.03
CA ALA A 677 -28.36 5.88 29.88
C ALA A 677 -27.91 6.57 28.57
N LEU A 678 -27.18 5.82 27.74
CA LEU A 678 -26.94 6.18 26.34
C LEU A 678 -27.99 5.49 25.49
N LEU A 679 -28.87 6.22 24.81
CA LEU A 679 -29.74 5.64 23.80
C LEU A 679 -28.88 5.34 22.57
N VAL A 680 -28.74 4.06 22.23
CA VAL A 680 -27.99 3.59 21.07
C VAL A 680 -28.91 2.90 20.07
N GLU A 681 -28.51 2.97 18.81
CA GLU A 681 -29.13 2.24 17.71
C GLU A 681 -28.19 1.11 17.28
N SER A 682 -28.76 -0.07 17.04
CA SER A 682 -28.07 -1.30 16.66
C SER A 682 -28.49 -1.70 15.24
N GLU A 683 -27.62 -2.40 14.51
CA GLU A 683 -27.84 -2.77 13.10
C GLU A 683 -29.15 -3.54 12.84
N GLY A 684 -29.72 -4.16 13.87
CA GLY A 684 -31.05 -4.81 13.83
C GLY A 684 -32.24 -3.85 14.03
N GLY A 685 -32.09 -2.55 13.78
CA GLY A 685 -33.19 -1.55 13.83
C GLY A 685 -33.80 -1.33 15.21
N GLY A 686 -33.10 -1.69 16.28
CA GLY A 686 -33.66 -1.74 17.64
C GLY A 686 -32.93 -0.83 18.63
N GLN A 687 -33.55 0.28 18.99
CA GLN A 687 -33.04 1.21 20.01
C GLN A 687 -32.94 0.56 21.40
N ARG A 688 -31.82 0.79 22.11
CA ARG A 688 -31.61 0.33 23.50
C ARG A 688 -30.89 1.37 24.33
N ALA A 689 -31.10 1.33 25.63
CA ALA A 689 -30.41 2.19 26.58
C ALA A 689 -29.24 1.44 27.22
N LEU A 690 -28.00 1.79 26.83
CA LEU A 690 -26.79 1.30 27.51
C LEU A 690 -26.62 2.06 28.84
N MET A 691 -26.68 1.35 29.96
CA MET A 691 -26.42 1.89 31.29
C MET A 691 -24.91 1.93 31.55
N VAL A 692 -24.41 3.15 31.75
CA VAL A 692 -23.05 3.45 32.20
C VAL A 692 -23.10 4.20 33.53
N ASP A 693 -22.01 4.26 34.27
CA ASP A 693 -22.01 4.85 35.62
C ASP A 693 -21.78 6.36 35.56
N ALA A 694 -20.95 6.83 34.61
CA ALA A 694 -20.76 8.25 34.33
C ALA A 694 -20.34 8.49 32.88
N ILE A 695 -20.59 9.70 32.37
CA ILE A 695 -19.96 10.22 31.15
C ILE A 695 -18.80 11.14 31.57
N GLN A 696 -17.61 10.94 31.00
CA GLN A 696 -16.45 11.81 31.20
C GLN A 696 -16.40 12.94 30.15
N GLY A 697 -16.83 12.65 28.91
CA GLY A 697 -16.96 13.64 27.84
C GLY A 697 -16.81 13.03 26.44
N GLN A 698 -16.92 13.87 25.41
CA GLN A 698 -16.60 13.49 24.03
C GLN A 698 -15.11 13.74 23.77
N ARG A 699 -14.41 12.77 23.17
CA ARG A 699 -13.01 12.89 22.74
C ARG A 699 -12.80 12.17 21.41
N GLN A 700 -11.92 12.71 20.57
CA GLN A 700 -11.37 11.95 19.45
C GLN A 700 -10.30 11.01 20.00
N VAL A 701 -10.32 9.73 19.61
CA VAL A 701 -9.40 8.71 20.14
C VAL A 701 -8.74 7.94 18.99
N VAL A 702 -7.46 7.60 19.15
CA VAL A 702 -6.68 6.84 18.15
C VAL A 702 -6.90 5.35 18.40
N ILE A 703 -7.52 4.66 17.44
CA ILE A 703 -7.72 3.21 17.53
C ILE A 703 -6.36 2.51 17.43
N LYS A 704 -5.97 1.77 18.47
CA LYS A 704 -4.92 0.74 18.41
C LYS A 704 -5.58 -0.64 18.39
N SER A 705 -5.20 -1.51 17.45
CA SER A 705 -5.73 -2.89 17.41
C SER A 705 -5.22 -3.69 18.62
N LEU A 706 -6.08 -4.56 19.15
CA LEU A 706 -5.75 -5.53 20.19
C LEU A 706 -5.11 -6.81 19.63
N GLU A 707 -5.32 -7.09 18.34
CA GLU A 707 -5.19 -8.42 17.74
C GLU A 707 -3.75 -8.94 17.64
N ALA A 708 -2.76 -8.04 17.62
CA ALA A 708 -1.34 -8.41 17.58
C ALA A 708 -0.87 -9.14 18.86
N ASN A 709 -1.50 -8.86 20.00
CA ASN A 709 -1.08 -9.34 21.33
C ASN A 709 -2.19 -10.09 22.09
N TYR A 710 -3.45 -9.96 21.68
CA TYR A 710 -4.61 -10.51 22.39
C TYR A 710 -5.59 -11.19 21.43
N THR A 711 -6.19 -12.28 21.87
CA THR A 711 -7.35 -12.87 21.18
C THR A 711 -8.55 -11.91 21.25
N HIS A 712 -9.41 -11.97 20.24
CA HIS A 712 -10.62 -11.13 20.16
C HIS A 712 -11.45 -11.20 21.45
N VAL A 713 -11.72 -10.03 22.05
CA VAL A 713 -12.43 -9.90 23.33
C VAL A 713 -13.90 -9.54 23.05
N PRO A 714 -14.86 -10.45 23.31
CA PRO A 714 -16.26 -10.21 22.98
C PRO A 714 -16.85 -8.96 23.65
N GLY A 715 -17.52 -8.11 22.86
CA GLY A 715 -18.07 -6.84 23.31
C GLY A 715 -17.09 -5.66 23.23
N ILE A 716 -15.83 -5.89 22.83
CA ILE A 716 -14.81 -4.86 22.64
C ILE A 716 -14.35 -4.88 21.17
N ALA A 717 -14.46 -3.74 20.50
CA ALA A 717 -14.05 -3.59 19.10
C ALA A 717 -12.54 -3.35 18.97
N ALA A 718 -11.95 -2.55 19.85
CA ALA A 718 -10.53 -2.19 19.86
C ALA A 718 -10.12 -1.53 21.18
N ALA A 719 -8.90 -0.98 21.26
CA ALA A 719 -8.45 -0.16 22.39
C ALA A 719 -7.95 1.22 21.93
N THR A 720 -7.81 2.14 22.88
CA THR A 720 -7.13 3.43 22.74
C THR A 720 -6.34 3.74 24.01
N ILE A 721 -5.38 4.66 23.92
CA ILE A 721 -4.79 5.33 25.08
C ILE A 721 -5.46 6.72 25.18
N LEU A 722 -5.85 7.11 26.39
CA LEU A 722 -6.44 8.42 26.67
C LEU A 722 -5.35 9.44 27.04
N GLY A 723 -5.70 10.73 26.98
CA GLY A 723 -4.85 11.84 27.43
C GLY A 723 -4.57 11.90 28.94
N ASP A 724 -4.74 10.81 29.68
CA ASP A 724 -4.24 10.62 31.05
C ASP A 724 -3.30 9.39 31.16
N GLY A 725 -2.92 8.81 30.01
CA GLY A 725 -2.08 7.61 29.89
C GLY A 725 -2.82 6.29 30.11
N ARG A 726 -4.11 6.31 30.47
CA ARG A 726 -4.86 5.07 30.71
C ARG A 726 -5.31 4.46 29.40
N VAL A 727 -5.23 3.13 29.33
CA VAL A 727 -5.87 2.35 28.26
C VAL A 727 -7.38 2.36 28.51
N ALA A 728 -8.15 2.70 27.48
CA ALA A 728 -9.61 2.56 27.46
C ALA A 728 -10.02 1.63 26.32
N LEU A 729 -11.05 0.82 26.55
CA LEU A 729 -11.53 -0.14 25.56
C LEU A 729 -12.69 0.47 24.77
N ILE A 730 -12.66 0.30 23.44
CA ILE A 730 -13.68 0.80 22.52
C ILE A 730 -14.79 -0.25 22.43
N LEU A 731 -16.02 0.14 22.77
CA LEU A 731 -17.15 -0.75 22.94
C LEU A 731 -17.69 -1.22 21.58
N ASP A 732 -17.84 -2.54 21.40
CA ASP A 732 -18.69 -3.10 20.36
C ASP A 732 -20.15 -3.04 20.85
N VAL A 733 -20.86 -2.01 20.39
CA VAL A 733 -22.25 -1.76 20.76
C VAL A 733 -23.16 -2.90 20.33
N ASP A 734 -22.98 -3.43 19.11
CA ASP A 734 -23.84 -4.48 18.56
C ASP A 734 -23.60 -5.84 19.24
N ALA A 735 -22.36 -6.18 19.61
CA ALA A 735 -22.07 -7.37 20.40
C ALA A 735 -22.63 -7.28 21.83
N VAL A 736 -22.51 -6.11 22.50
CA VAL A 736 -23.12 -5.88 23.83
C VAL A 736 -24.65 -5.93 23.76
N VAL A 737 -25.23 -5.37 22.70
CA VAL A 737 -26.66 -5.45 22.39
C VAL A 737 -27.09 -6.89 22.09
N ALA A 738 -26.32 -7.67 21.33
CA ALA A 738 -26.59 -9.08 21.07
C ALA A 738 -26.56 -9.93 22.36
N ALA A 739 -25.53 -9.74 23.19
CA ALA A 739 -25.40 -10.42 24.47
C ALA A 739 -26.62 -10.20 25.39
N SER A 740 -27.17 -8.98 25.40
CA SER A 740 -28.37 -8.67 26.19
C SER A 740 -29.66 -9.37 25.73
N ARG A 741 -29.68 -9.98 24.54
CA ARG A 741 -30.76 -10.89 24.08
C ARG A 741 -30.64 -12.32 24.63
N GLY A 742 -29.56 -12.64 25.34
CA GLY A 742 -29.24 -14.01 25.76
C GLY A 742 -28.42 -14.81 24.72
N GLN A 743 -27.96 -14.16 23.65
CA GLN A 743 -26.93 -14.74 22.78
C GLN A 743 -25.60 -14.79 23.55
N SER A 744 -24.83 -15.87 23.40
CA SER A 744 -23.55 -16.03 24.08
C SER A 744 -22.51 -15.04 23.52
N LEU A 745 -21.79 -14.35 24.39
CA LEU A 745 -20.59 -13.58 24.02
C LEU A 745 -19.46 -14.49 23.51
N LYS A 746 -19.43 -15.78 23.89
CA LYS A 746 -18.61 -16.76 23.18
C LYS A 746 -19.32 -17.11 21.88
N GLN A 747 -18.68 -16.82 20.75
CA GLN A 747 -19.04 -17.42 19.47
C GLN A 747 -19.02 -18.95 19.60
N GLU A 748 -20.03 -19.63 19.05
CA GLU A 748 -19.95 -21.09 18.94
C GLU A 748 -18.85 -21.42 17.94
N MET A 749 -17.77 -22.07 18.41
CA MET A 749 -16.90 -22.79 17.49
C MET A 749 -17.74 -23.89 16.86
N SER A 750 -18.04 -23.75 15.57
CA SER A 750 -18.55 -24.82 14.75
C SER A 750 -17.49 -25.91 14.68
N LEU A 751 -17.53 -26.83 15.64
CA LEU A 751 -16.82 -28.08 15.61
C LEU A 751 -17.43 -28.92 14.49
N ALA A 752 -16.90 -28.74 13.28
CA ALA A 752 -16.96 -29.74 12.23
C ALA A 752 -16.29 -31.02 12.77
N VAL A 753 -17.11 -31.89 13.36
CA VAL A 753 -16.65 -33.15 13.95
C VAL A 753 -16.14 -34.06 12.84
N ALA A 754 -14.86 -34.42 12.95
CA ALA A 754 -14.17 -35.55 12.33
C ALA A 754 -14.85 -36.20 11.09
N GLY A 755 -14.36 -35.84 9.90
CA GLY A 755 -14.58 -36.53 8.63
C GLY A 755 -13.33 -36.46 7.78
#